data_AF-A0A1Q3GIU1-F1
#
_entry.id   AF-A0A1Q3GIU1-F1
#
_cell.length_a   1.000
_cell.length_b   1.000
_cell.length_c   1.000
_cell.angle_alpha   90.00
_cell.angle_beta   90.00
_cell.angle_gamma   90.00
#
_symmetry.space_group_name_H-M   'P 1'
#
loop_
_entity.id
_entity.type
_entity.pdbx_description
1 polymer ?
#
loop_
_entity_poly.entity_id
_entity_poly.type
_entity_poly.pdbx_seq_one_letter_code
_entity_poly.pdbx_strand_id
1 'polypeptide(L)'
;MNEPIKEGGYQPYTNNADWDFLDALASGSGPDTQPDIYSFNVGGASGKFFLKKRPDGSFRAYTIPYQDVKIEVPANLAGGEWKITLPDGSQYLFGGVGFTESTDVTNESGPGSIQAEIYVSAWYVKKMISANGDDEISFVYQSATNKIDYQTQYSESKSYGLPGNNSGFCNTPNTYSISINSIGVIGRLHIKEIIGQTGHKIVFEEGASRLDYSDKVLGRIKVISNTGETVKTCEFFYQYLNMGKKFLQLQRIQEVSNLGTTDEKGAYEFKYFAEGLGTIDSTFSRSIDHWGYYNGANNTSLIPAFTSTDGSISYDGGNREVNTAKTKIGVMTEMRNPTGGKAIFDWEANTYQYTGCDGTLENRAIALQGQASFGQADAVKQIVQKKFVIDTIQYVRFTTTINTQGITDHECSVTLWMPQQGDSTGLIAYPGNISLAGDVYLQPGTYYIRAEAWVPPVALPDSQTEVSAYFKVEFSQKTLLGTEGCTKPGPGLRIAKVVMSDGLNKGNDLIKEYRYNQFNNPGASSGELPGDPPTYGRKGQYAAKNVHSVLGCLDVICQTFSLSSSSNASSGYTKGSPIGYREVAVLHGEAGINGYTQHEFSFVKDFGSLDNDWKRGHLLRQRTYDVRGRVLQASENFYSILGASADINYTHTYGVTAEWRKRSACLPDSRNTAFNLIIEKPITIISAWHRMDR
;
A
#
# COMPACT_ATOMS: atom_id res chain seq x y z
N MET A 1 8.87 -31.09 -30.76
CA MET A 1 9.33 -30.77 -29.39
C MET A 1 8.07 -30.56 -28.58
N ASN A 2 7.82 -31.48 -27.65
CA ASN A 2 6.56 -31.62 -26.93
C ASN A 2 6.30 -30.39 -26.04
N GLU A 3 5.04 -29.99 -25.94
CA GLU A 3 4.61 -28.92 -25.02
C GLU A 3 5.14 -29.22 -23.62
N PRO A 4 6.00 -28.36 -23.03
CA PRO A 4 6.61 -28.64 -21.74
C PRO A 4 5.58 -28.62 -20.61
N ILE A 5 4.44 -27.97 -20.82
CA ILE A 5 3.38 -27.78 -19.84
C ILE A 5 2.12 -28.55 -20.25
N LYS A 6 1.69 -29.53 -19.44
CA LYS A 6 0.49 -30.33 -19.68
C LYS A 6 -0.72 -29.77 -18.93
N GLU A 7 -1.73 -29.30 -19.67
CA GLU A 7 -3.00 -28.79 -19.08
C GLU A 7 -3.77 -29.88 -18.27
N GLY A 8 -3.51 -31.17 -18.52
CA GLY A 8 -4.10 -32.29 -17.79
C GLY A 8 -3.39 -32.73 -16.50
N GLY A 9 -2.33 -32.00 -16.09
CA GLY A 9 -1.50 -32.36 -14.94
C GLY A 9 -0.42 -33.41 -15.25
N TYR A 10 0.43 -33.70 -14.26
CA TYR A 10 1.54 -34.64 -14.40
C TYR A 10 1.31 -35.89 -13.55
N GLN A 11 1.85 -37.02 -14.02
CA GLN A 11 1.77 -38.30 -13.31
C GLN A 11 3.19 -38.82 -13.02
N PRO A 12 3.95 -38.16 -12.11
CA PRO A 12 5.38 -38.39 -11.91
C PRO A 12 5.73 -39.84 -11.56
N TYR A 13 4.81 -40.58 -10.95
CA TYR A 13 5.05 -41.97 -10.51
C TYR A 13 4.85 -43.03 -11.60
N THR A 14 4.35 -42.63 -12.77
CA THR A 14 4.04 -43.56 -13.87
C THR A 14 4.96 -43.36 -15.07
N ASN A 15 5.55 -42.17 -15.23
CA ASN A 15 6.34 -41.78 -16.40
C ASN A 15 7.65 -41.08 -15.98
N ASN A 16 8.78 -41.50 -16.56
CA ASN A 16 10.09 -40.90 -16.33
C ASN A 16 10.14 -39.42 -16.73
N ALA A 17 9.55 -39.04 -17.87
CA ALA A 17 9.63 -37.66 -18.35
C ALA A 17 8.93 -36.68 -17.39
N ASP A 18 7.80 -37.10 -16.81
CA ASP A 18 7.05 -36.30 -15.83
C ASP A 18 7.76 -36.25 -14.49
N TRP A 19 8.40 -37.36 -14.09
CA TRP A 19 9.27 -37.41 -12.91
C TRP A 19 10.43 -36.43 -13.03
N ASP A 20 11.21 -36.54 -14.11
CA ASP A 20 12.42 -35.75 -14.32
C ASP A 20 12.09 -34.27 -14.41
N PHE A 21 10.98 -33.93 -15.10
CA PHE A 21 10.49 -32.56 -15.18
C PHE A 21 10.09 -32.01 -13.81
N LEU A 22 9.26 -32.73 -13.04
CA LEU A 22 8.82 -32.26 -11.73
C LEU A 22 9.93 -32.27 -10.68
N ASP A 23 10.90 -33.21 -10.75
CA ASP A 23 12.09 -33.19 -9.89
C ASP A 23 12.97 -31.98 -10.20
N ALA A 24 13.20 -31.67 -11.48
CA ALA A 24 13.94 -30.47 -11.86
C ALA A 24 13.28 -29.20 -11.32
N LEU A 25 11.95 -29.07 -11.45
CA LEU A 25 11.21 -27.96 -10.86
C LEU A 25 11.30 -27.93 -9.33
N ALA A 26 11.10 -29.07 -8.65
CA ALA A 26 11.12 -29.15 -7.19
C ALA A 26 12.52 -28.96 -6.59
N SER A 27 13.56 -29.27 -7.35
CA SER A 27 14.96 -29.09 -6.99
C SER A 27 15.52 -27.72 -7.40
N GLY A 28 14.73 -26.88 -8.10
CA GLY A 28 15.13 -25.54 -8.53
C GLY A 28 16.11 -25.51 -9.70
N SER A 29 16.29 -26.62 -10.42
CA SER A 29 17.13 -26.73 -11.63
C SER A 29 16.32 -26.73 -12.93
N GLY A 30 14.99 -26.77 -12.82
CA GLY A 30 14.06 -26.73 -13.94
C GLY A 30 13.79 -25.31 -14.47
N PRO A 31 13.18 -25.19 -15.66
CA PRO A 31 12.81 -23.91 -16.23
C PRO A 31 11.71 -23.23 -15.42
N ASP A 32 11.58 -21.91 -15.55
CA ASP A 32 10.35 -21.22 -15.12
C ASP A 32 9.19 -21.65 -16.02
N THR A 33 8.08 -22.01 -15.40
CA THR A 33 6.86 -22.47 -16.08
C THR A 33 5.69 -21.54 -15.81
N GLN A 34 5.89 -20.50 -15.00
CA GLN A 34 4.85 -19.52 -14.70
C GLN A 34 4.56 -18.71 -15.96
N PRO A 35 3.27 -18.55 -16.35
CA PRO A 35 2.97 -17.75 -17.52
C PRO A 35 3.24 -16.26 -17.27
N ASP A 36 3.90 -15.61 -18.23
CA ASP A 36 4.17 -14.17 -18.16
C ASP A 36 2.89 -13.34 -18.18
N ILE A 37 2.85 -12.33 -17.31
CA ILE A 37 1.81 -11.30 -17.28
C ILE A 37 2.42 -9.98 -17.75
N TYR A 38 1.91 -9.47 -18.87
CA TYR A 38 2.27 -8.18 -19.43
C TYR A 38 1.28 -7.11 -18.94
N SER A 39 1.70 -5.85 -18.96
CA SER A 39 0.81 -4.72 -18.68
C SER A 39 1.02 -3.60 -19.70
N PHE A 40 -0.03 -2.82 -19.94
CA PHE A 40 0.01 -1.63 -20.80
C PHE A 40 -0.70 -0.45 -20.14
N ASN A 41 -0.31 0.76 -20.50
CA ASN A 41 -0.96 2.00 -20.07
C ASN A 41 -0.79 3.08 -21.17
N VAL A 42 -1.86 3.36 -21.91
CA VAL A 42 -1.88 4.35 -23.00
C VAL A 42 -3.28 4.95 -23.18
N GLY A 43 -3.34 6.24 -23.52
CA GLY A 43 -4.61 6.89 -23.94
C GLY A 43 -5.72 6.85 -22.89
N GLY A 44 -5.39 6.71 -21.60
CA GLY A 44 -6.38 6.52 -20.53
C GLY A 44 -6.87 5.07 -20.36
N ALA A 45 -6.45 4.15 -21.23
CA ALA A 45 -6.65 2.72 -21.07
C ALA A 45 -5.42 2.07 -20.42
N SER A 46 -5.66 1.14 -19.49
CA SER A 46 -4.61 0.33 -18.90
C SER A 46 -5.14 -1.07 -18.60
N GLY A 47 -4.24 -2.05 -18.60
CA GLY A 47 -4.65 -3.42 -18.39
C GLY A 47 -3.48 -4.38 -18.28
N LYS A 48 -3.79 -5.59 -17.82
CA LYS A 48 -2.90 -6.74 -17.82
C LYS A 48 -3.32 -7.70 -18.92
N PHE A 49 -2.40 -8.46 -19.49
CA PHE A 49 -2.70 -9.53 -20.44
C PHE A 49 -1.65 -10.63 -20.38
N PHE A 50 -2.01 -11.80 -20.88
CA PHE A 50 -1.07 -12.91 -21.09
C PHE A 50 -1.12 -13.36 -22.54
N LEU A 51 -0.09 -14.09 -22.96
CA LEU A 51 0.00 -14.66 -24.30
C LEU A 51 -0.37 -16.14 -24.28
N LYS A 52 -1.17 -16.58 -25.25
CA LYS A 52 -1.36 -18.01 -25.55
C LYS A 52 -0.84 -18.30 -26.95
N LYS A 53 -0.04 -19.36 -27.05
CA LYS A 53 0.45 -19.86 -28.34
C LYS A 53 -0.69 -20.54 -29.08
N ARG A 54 -0.84 -20.24 -30.37
CA ARG A 54 -1.81 -20.85 -31.27
C ARG A 54 -1.20 -22.07 -31.98
N PRO A 55 -2.02 -22.98 -32.56
CA PRO A 55 -1.53 -24.13 -33.31
C PRO A 55 -0.61 -23.78 -34.48
N ASP A 56 -0.76 -22.59 -35.07
CA ASP A 56 0.10 -22.06 -36.15
C ASP A 56 1.46 -21.53 -35.65
N GLY A 57 1.72 -21.57 -34.34
CA GLY A 57 2.93 -21.09 -33.71
C GLY A 57 2.92 -19.60 -33.34
N SER A 58 1.91 -18.83 -33.76
CA SER A 58 1.76 -17.42 -33.40
C SER A 58 1.24 -17.24 -31.97
N PHE A 59 1.45 -16.06 -31.39
CA PHE A 59 0.90 -15.71 -30.08
C PHE A 59 -0.33 -14.84 -30.20
N ARG A 60 -1.28 -15.01 -29.28
CA ARG A 60 -2.42 -14.10 -29.09
C ARG A 60 -2.44 -13.60 -27.66
N ALA A 61 -2.64 -12.30 -27.51
CA ALA A 61 -2.85 -11.66 -26.22
C ALA A 61 -4.32 -11.78 -25.77
N TYR A 62 -4.50 -11.97 -24.46
CA TYR A 62 -5.80 -11.98 -23.79
C TYR A 62 -5.73 -11.15 -22.51
N THR A 63 -6.61 -10.16 -22.40
CA THR A 63 -6.63 -9.20 -21.29
C THR A 63 -7.27 -9.78 -20.03
N ILE A 64 -6.81 -9.33 -18.86
CA ILE A 64 -7.34 -9.71 -17.54
C ILE A 64 -7.68 -8.43 -16.75
N PRO A 65 -8.96 -8.15 -16.48
CA PRO A 65 -10.13 -8.77 -17.13
C PRO A 65 -10.14 -8.51 -18.64
N TYR A 66 -11.06 -9.17 -19.35
CA TYR A 66 -11.31 -8.83 -20.75
C TYR A 66 -11.59 -7.33 -20.93
N GLN A 67 -11.00 -6.75 -21.96
CA GLN A 67 -11.20 -5.38 -22.40
C GLN A 67 -11.35 -5.35 -23.93
N ASP A 68 -12.11 -4.39 -24.45
CA ASP A 68 -12.28 -4.15 -25.89
C ASP A 68 -11.04 -3.47 -26.53
N VAL A 69 -9.85 -3.94 -26.16
CA VAL A 69 -8.57 -3.50 -26.74
C VAL A 69 -8.04 -4.59 -27.65
N LYS A 70 -7.56 -4.20 -28.84
CA LYS A 70 -6.93 -5.11 -29.79
C LYS A 70 -5.42 -5.03 -29.64
N ILE A 71 -4.79 -6.13 -29.21
CA ILE A 71 -3.34 -6.23 -29.08
C ILE A 71 -2.81 -7.13 -30.20
N GLU A 72 -2.00 -6.56 -31.07
CA GLU A 72 -1.28 -7.27 -32.12
C GLU A 72 0.13 -7.59 -31.64
N VAL A 73 0.41 -8.89 -31.52
CA VAL A 73 1.63 -9.45 -30.92
C VAL A 73 2.67 -9.69 -32.02
N PRO A 74 3.90 -9.17 -31.90
CA PRO A 74 4.93 -9.40 -32.90
C PRO A 74 5.45 -10.85 -32.87
N ALA A 75 6.01 -11.31 -34.00
CA ALA A 75 6.64 -12.64 -34.09
C ALA A 75 7.90 -12.74 -33.21
N ASN A 76 8.70 -11.67 -33.14
CA ASN A 76 9.80 -11.52 -32.20
C ASN A 76 9.31 -10.69 -31.00
N LEU A 77 9.02 -11.33 -29.88
CA LEU A 77 8.52 -10.63 -28.69
C LEU A 77 9.50 -9.58 -28.16
N ALA A 78 10.80 -9.90 -28.15
CA ALA A 78 11.83 -9.04 -27.60
C ALA A 78 12.09 -7.79 -28.46
N GLY A 79 12.34 -7.99 -29.76
CA GLY A 79 12.76 -6.91 -30.67
C GLY A 79 11.68 -6.38 -31.61
N GLY A 80 10.48 -6.96 -31.60
CA GLY A 80 9.40 -6.60 -32.50
C GLY A 80 8.62 -5.36 -32.08
N GLU A 81 7.80 -4.87 -33.00
CA GLU A 81 6.88 -3.76 -32.75
C GLU A 81 5.51 -4.30 -32.33
N TRP A 82 5.02 -3.84 -31.19
CA TRP A 82 3.68 -4.14 -30.70
C TRP A 82 2.72 -3.07 -31.16
N LYS A 83 1.46 -3.44 -31.43
CA LYS A 83 0.39 -2.47 -31.70
C LYS A 83 -0.81 -2.72 -30.83
N ILE A 84 -1.27 -1.66 -30.15
CA ILE A 84 -2.50 -1.67 -29.36
C ILE A 84 -3.49 -0.71 -30.01
N THR A 85 -4.71 -1.19 -30.28
CA THR A 85 -5.83 -0.36 -30.75
C THR A 85 -6.89 -0.26 -29.65
N LEU A 86 -7.24 0.96 -29.26
CA LEU A 86 -8.23 1.26 -28.24
C LEU A 86 -9.66 1.27 -28.82
N PRO A 87 -10.73 1.24 -27.98
CA PRO A 87 -12.12 1.25 -28.45
C PRO A 87 -12.50 2.47 -29.29
N ASP A 88 -11.81 3.60 -29.12
CA ASP A 88 -12.03 4.82 -29.89
C ASP A 88 -11.36 4.79 -31.28
N GLY A 89 -10.68 3.68 -31.64
CA GLY A 89 -9.90 3.53 -32.87
C GLY A 89 -8.46 4.03 -32.77
N SER A 90 -8.14 4.71 -31.68
CA SER A 90 -6.83 4.91 -31.06
C SER A 90 -5.71 3.92 -31.37
N GLN A 91 -4.70 4.19 -32.20
CA GLN A 91 -3.60 3.22 -32.39
C GLN A 91 -2.30 3.66 -31.72
N TYR A 92 -1.65 2.72 -31.03
CA TYR A 92 -0.37 2.93 -30.35
C TYR A 92 0.63 1.87 -30.80
N LEU A 93 1.81 2.31 -31.24
CA LEU A 93 2.93 1.44 -31.59
C LEU A 93 3.98 1.49 -30.49
N PHE A 94 4.53 0.34 -30.12
CA PHE A 94 5.54 0.20 -29.07
C PHE A 94 6.72 -0.64 -29.54
N GLY A 95 7.87 -0.45 -28.93
CA GLY A 95 9.02 -1.31 -29.15
C GLY A 95 9.67 -1.10 -30.51
N GLY A 96 10.43 -2.12 -30.94
CA GLY A 96 11.36 -2.00 -32.06
C GLY A 96 12.71 -1.40 -31.66
N VAL A 97 13.59 -1.24 -32.64
CA VAL A 97 14.98 -0.81 -32.43
C VAL A 97 15.03 0.57 -31.74
N GLY A 98 15.63 0.62 -30.55
CA GLY A 98 15.80 1.85 -29.77
C GLY A 98 14.61 2.25 -28.89
N PHE A 99 13.58 1.39 -28.76
CA PHE A 99 12.38 1.63 -27.94
C PHE A 99 12.11 0.50 -26.94
N THR A 100 13.16 -0.15 -26.47
CA THR A 100 13.09 -1.28 -25.53
C THR A 100 14.04 -1.08 -24.37
N GLU A 101 13.63 -1.52 -23.18
CA GLU A 101 14.48 -1.62 -21.98
C GLU A 101 14.55 -3.09 -21.55
N SER A 102 15.71 -3.48 -21.03
CA SER A 102 15.98 -4.83 -20.54
C SER A 102 16.21 -4.84 -19.04
N THR A 103 15.83 -5.94 -18.41
CA THR A 103 16.03 -6.21 -17.00
C THR A 103 16.99 -7.40 -16.82
N ASP A 104 17.83 -7.27 -15.81
CA ASP A 104 18.81 -8.24 -15.31
C ASP A 104 18.49 -8.46 -13.82
N VAL A 105 18.34 -9.70 -13.37
CA VAL A 105 17.97 -10.02 -11.97
C VAL A 105 19.05 -10.86 -11.32
N THR A 106 19.77 -10.29 -10.37
CA THR A 106 20.80 -11.00 -9.60
C THR A 106 20.29 -11.36 -8.21
N ASN A 107 20.57 -12.59 -7.76
CA ASN A 107 20.38 -13.02 -6.38
C ASN A 107 21.74 -13.28 -5.73
N GLU A 108 22.07 -12.49 -4.72
CA GLU A 108 23.25 -12.70 -3.91
C GLU A 108 22.88 -13.62 -2.72
N SER A 109 23.09 -14.92 -2.88
CA SER A 109 22.91 -15.92 -1.83
C SER A 109 24.18 -16.76 -1.64
N GLY A 110 25.09 -16.32 -0.75
CA GLY A 110 26.28 -17.12 -0.38
C GLY A 110 27.17 -17.56 -1.57
N PRO A 111 28.10 -18.51 -1.39
CA PRO A 111 29.08 -18.88 -2.42
C PRO A 111 28.42 -19.69 -3.54
N GLY A 112 27.82 -19.00 -4.49
CA GLY A 112 27.09 -19.56 -5.62
C GLY A 112 26.07 -18.56 -6.16
N SER A 113 26.52 -17.38 -6.55
CA SER A 113 25.68 -16.41 -7.28
C SER A 113 25.18 -17.07 -8.55
N ILE A 114 23.86 -17.24 -8.70
CA ILE A 114 23.28 -17.61 -9.98
C ILE A 114 23.38 -16.37 -10.86
N GLN A 115 24.11 -16.49 -11.97
CA GLN A 115 24.24 -15.40 -12.93
C GLN A 115 22.90 -15.25 -13.66
N ALA A 116 22.42 -14.01 -13.69
CA ALA A 116 21.10 -13.59 -14.09
C ALA A 116 20.76 -13.81 -15.58
N GLU A 117 19.47 -14.04 -15.87
CA GLU A 117 18.93 -13.93 -17.21
C GLU A 117 18.64 -12.45 -17.54
N ILE A 118 19.12 -11.99 -18.72
CA ILE A 118 18.79 -10.68 -19.27
C ILE A 118 17.65 -10.86 -20.25
N TYR A 119 16.55 -10.14 -20.05
CA TYR A 119 15.39 -10.17 -20.93
C TYR A 119 14.83 -8.77 -21.18
N VAL A 120 14.15 -8.57 -22.31
CA VAL A 120 13.44 -7.32 -22.59
C VAL A 120 12.19 -7.28 -21.72
N SER A 121 12.09 -6.27 -20.86
CA SER A 121 11.04 -6.14 -19.85
C SER A 121 10.06 -5.00 -20.15
N ALA A 122 10.44 -4.04 -21.00
CA ALA A 122 9.56 -2.94 -21.39
C ALA A 122 9.73 -2.54 -22.87
N TRP A 123 8.61 -2.17 -23.50
CA TRP A 123 8.53 -1.61 -24.85
C TRP A 123 7.91 -0.21 -24.76
N TYR A 124 8.68 0.81 -25.09
CA TYR A 124 8.25 2.21 -25.02
C TYR A 124 7.31 2.53 -26.17
N VAL A 125 6.35 3.43 -25.91
CA VAL A 125 5.49 3.96 -26.97
C VAL A 125 6.34 4.76 -27.95
N LYS A 126 6.26 4.39 -29.23
CA LYS A 126 6.98 5.04 -30.31
C LYS A 126 6.11 6.08 -31.01
N LYS A 127 4.83 5.75 -31.17
CA LYS A 127 3.90 6.51 -32.01
C LYS A 127 2.46 6.33 -31.56
N MET A 128 1.67 7.38 -31.64
CA MET A 128 0.22 7.38 -31.55
C MET A 128 -0.37 7.81 -32.90
N ILE A 129 -1.38 7.10 -33.37
CA ILE A 129 -2.04 7.34 -34.65
C ILE A 129 -3.55 7.45 -34.39
N SER A 130 -4.16 8.46 -34.98
CA SER A 130 -5.61 8.69 -34.96
C SER A 130 -6.40 7.53 -35.59
N ALA A 131 -7.69 7.44 -35.26
CA ALA A 131 -8.56 6.35 -35.73
C ALA A 131 -8.73 6.28 -37.26
N ASN A 132 -8.69 7.43 -37.94
CA ASN A 132 -8.70 7.55 -39.39
C ASN A 132 -7.30 7.41 -40.03
N GLY A 133 -6.23 7.52 -39.24
CA GLY A 133 -4.85 7.46 -39.72
C GLY A 133 -4.29 8.76 -40.28
N ASP A 134 -5.03 9.87 -40.20
CA ASP A 134 -4.63 11.15 -40.80
C ASP A 134 -3.65 11.95 -39.93
N ASP A 135 -3.78 11.80 -38.60
CA ASP A 135 -2.96 12.47 -37.59
C ASP A 135 -2.07 11.49 -36.82
N GLU A 136 -0.83 11.92 -36.57
CA GLU A 136 0.20 11.20 -35.83
C GLU A 136 0.86 12.08 -34.74
N ILE A 137 1.20 11.44 -33.62
CA ILE A 137 2.13 11.94 -32.61
C ILE A 137 3.30 10.95 -32.45
N SER A 138 4.52 11.45 -32.57
CA SER A 138 5.76 10.68 -32.41
C SER A 138 6.42 10.95 -31.05
N PHE A 139 6.98 9.91 -30.44
CA PHE A 139 7.70 9.96 -29.17
C PHE A 139 9.18 9.73 -29.42
N VAL A 140 10.03 10.66 -28.99
CA VAL A 140 11.48 10.61 -29.16
C VAL A 140 12.14 10.49 -27.80
N TYR A 141 13.03 9.53 -27.67
CA TYR A 141 13.74 9.24 -26.43
C TYR A 141 15.23 9.52 -26.53
N GLN A 142 15.88 9.66 -25.38
CA GLN A 142 17.32 9.66 -25.23
C GLN A 142 17.76 8.64 -24.17
N SER A 143 18.97 8.11 -24.31
CA SER A 143 19.54 7.16 -23.34
C SER A 143 19.91 7.90 -22.05
N ALA A 144 19.46 7.39 -20.91
CA ALA A 144 19.72 7.98 -19.60
C ALA A 144 21.06 7.52 -19.01
N THR A 145 21.27 6.20 -18.91
CA THR A 145 22.48 5.54 -18.37
C THR A 145 22.54 4.10 -18.90
N ASN A 146 23.76 3.56 -19.09
CA ASN A 146 23.94 2.23 -19.70
C ASN A 146 23.36 1.08 -18.85
N LYS A 147 23.50 1.15 -17.53
CA LYS A 147 22.90 0.21 -16.58
C LYS A 147 22.70 0.88 -15.22
N ILE A 148 21.57 0.62 -14.57
CA ILE A 148 21.32 1.06 -13.19
C ILE A 148 20.89 -0.12 -12.33
N ASP A 149 21.59 -0.31 -11.22
CA ASP A 149 21.33 -1.38 -10.27
C ASP A 149 20.66 -0.85 -9.00
N TYR A 150 19.64 -1.56 -8.51
CA TYR A 150 19.03 -1.30 -7.22
C TYR A 150 18.51 -2.59 -6.58
N GLN A 151 18.55 -2.62 -5.24
CA GLN A 151 18.04 -3.74 -4.46
C GLN A 151 16.51 -3.69 -4.40
N THR A 152 15.85 -4.81 -4.68
CA THR A 152 14.38 -4.91 -4.67
C THR A 152 13.85 -5.72 -3.52
N GLN A 153 14.63 -6.66 -3.01
CA GLN A 153 14.23 -7.50 -1.89
C GLN A 153 15.43 -7.86 -1.03
N TYR A 154 15.23 -7.77 0.27
CA TYR A 154 16.13 -8.29 1.29
C TYR A 154 15.39 -9.38 2.04
N SER A 155 15.97 -10.56 2.18
CA SER A 155 15.35 -11.67 2.91
C SER A 155 16.34 -12.31 3.87
N GLU A 156 15.82 -12.72 5.02
CA GLU A 156 16.58 -13.43 6.04
C GLU A 156 15.87 -14.74 6.37
N SER A 157 16.64 -15.81 6.55
CA SER A 157 16.15 -17.10 7.01
C SER A 157 17.06 -17.69 8.07
N LYS A 158 16.46 -18.30 9.08
CA LYS A 158 17.14 -19.02 10.15
C LYS A 158 16.48 -20.37 10.40
N SER A 159 17.26 -21.45 10.30
CA SER A 159 16.77 -22.81 10.48
C SER A 159 17.31 -23.43 11.76
N TYR A 160 16.45 -24.19 12.44
CA TYR A 160 16.72 -24.89 13.69
C TYR A 160 16.46 -26.40 13.52
N GLY A 161 17.30 -27.23 14.10
CA GLY A 161 16.97 -28.64 14.34
C GLY A 161 16.01 -28.76 15.53
N LEU A 162 14.96 -29.59 15.41
CA LEU A 162 14.01 -29.78 16.51
C LEU A 162 14.49 -30.79 17.56
N PRO A 163 14.12 -30.63 18.85
CA PRO A 163 14.37 -31.62 19.89
C PRO A 163 13.77 -32.99 19.51
N GLY A 164 14.48 -34.07 19.83
CA GLY A 164 14.07 -35.44 19.47
C GLY A 164 14.69 -35.97 18.18
N ASN A 165 15.40 -35.13 17.42
CA ASN A 165 16.26 -35.58 16.32
C ASN A 165 17.40 -36.48 16.84
N ASN A 166 17.74 -37.53 16.07
CA ASN A 166 18.89 -38.38 16.40
C ASN A 166 20.19 -37.64 16.09
N SER A 167 20.93 -37.23 17.11
CA SER A 167 22.15 -36.42 16.99
C SER A 167 23.27 -37.08 16.16
N GLY A 168 23.27 -38.41 16.01
CA GLY A 168 24.24 -39.12 15.19
C GLY A 168 24.02 -39.00 13.68
N PHE A 169 22.81 -38.66 13.24
CA PHE A 169 22.43 -38.57 11.81
C PHE A 169 21.84 -37.22 11.42
N CYS A 170 21.17 -36.55 12.37
CA CYS A 170 20.45 -35.30 12.19
C CYS A 170 21.22 -34.12 12.78
N ASN A 171 22.49 -33.97 12.42
CA ASN A 171 23.32 -32.87 12.86
C ASN A 171 23.27 -31.72 11.84
N THR A 172 22.16 -30.99 11.81
CA THR A 172 22.10 -29.71 11.09
C THR A 172 22.41 -28.58 12.08
N PRO A 173 23.57 -27.90 11.98
CA PRO A 173 23.80 -26.70 12.76
C PRO A 173 22.74 -25.66 12.40
N ASN A 174 22.41 -24.78 13.34
CA ASN A 174 21.51 -23.66 13.05
C ASN A 174 22.10 -22.86 11.90
N THR A 175 21.42 -22.83 10.76
CA THR A 175 21.88 -22.08 9.59
C THR A 175 21.22 -20.72 9.58
N TYR A 176 22.01 -19.70 9.29
CA TYR A 176 21.52 -18.35 9.02
C TYR A 176 21.90 -17.99 7.58
N SER A 177 20.92 -17.54 6.80
CA SER A 177 21.14 -17.07 5.44
C SER A 177 20.47 -15.73 5.21
N ILE A 178 21.15 -14.91 4.41
CA ILE A 178 20.63 -13.68 3.84
C ILE A 178 20.60 -13.88 2.34
N SER A 179 19.52 -13.44 1.70
CA SER A 179 19.43 -13.35 0.24
C SER A 179 18.98 -11.95 -0.15
N ILE A 180 19.71 -11.36 -1.10
CA ILE A 180 19.45 -10.02 -1.63
C ILE A 180 19.15 -10.17 -3.12
N ASN A 181 17.96 -9.71 -3.53
CA ASN A 181 17.63 -9.57 -4.94
C ASN A 181 17.95 -8.15 -5.40
N SER A 182 18.73 -8.04 -6.47
CA SER A 182 19.02 -6.77 -7.15
C SER A 182 18.53 -6.83 -8.59
N ILE A 183 18.00 -5.70 -9.05
CA ILE A 183 17.57 -5.50 -10.43
C ILE A 183 18.52 -4.52 -11.10
N GLY A 184 19.09 -4.94 -12.23
CA GLY A 184 19.78 -4.11 -13.19
C GLY A 184 18.85 -3.72 -14.34
N VAL A 185 18.67 -2.43 -14.57
CA VAL A 185 17.90 -1.90 -15.70
C VAL A 185 18.87 -1.42 -16.77
N ILE A 186 18.76 -1.95 -17.98
CA ILE A 186 19.68 -1.75 -19.10
C ILE A 186 18.93 -1.07 -20.25
N GLY A 187 19.55 -0.04 -20.84
CA GLY A 187 18.95 0.66 -21.98
C GLY A 187 17.77 1.55 -21.59
N ARG A 188 17.75 2.06 -20.35
CA ARG A 188 16.70 2.95 -19.86
C ARG A 188 16.60 4.22 -20.68
N LEU A 189 15.38 4.55 -21.07
CA LEU A 189 15.08 5.68 -21.94
C LEU A 189 14.32 6.78 -21.20
N HIS A 190 14.75 8.02 -21.42
CA HIS A 190 14.02 9.22 -21.03
C HIS A 190 13.31 9.82 -22.23
N ILE A 191 12.04 10.20 -22.06
CA ILE A 191 11.35 10.97 -23.09
C ILE A 191 12.09 12.30 -23.27
N LYS A 192 12.42 12.62 -24.53
CA LYS A 192 13.13 13.84 -24.93
C LYS A 192 12.17 14.79 -25.62
N GLU A 193 11.38 14.29 -26.58
CA GLU A 193 10.43 15.10 -27.33
C GLU A 193 9.14 14.31 -27.61
N ILE A 194 8.01 15.00 -27.57
CA ILE A 194 6.75 14.54 -28.15
C ILE A 194 6.44 15.48 -29.31
N ILE A 195 6.29 14.94 -30.51
CA ILE A 195 6.22 15.72 -31.76
C ILE A 195 4.89 15.41 -32.44
N GLY A 196 4.05 16.43 -32.62
CA GLY A 196 2.86 16.32 -33.46
C GLY A 196 3.21 16.43 -34.93
N GLN A 197 2.43 15.78 -35.80
CA GLN A 197 2.61 15.82 -37.26
C GLN A 197 2.65 17.23 -37.85
N THR A 198 1.96 18.19 -37.23
CA THR A 198 1.94 19.60 -37.64
C THR A 198 3.19 20.39 -37.22
N GLY A 199 4.14 19.77 -36.53
CA GLY A 199 5.42 20.36 -36.13
C GLY A 199 5.47 20.93 -34.70
N HIS A 200 4.34 20.96 -33.98
CA HIS A 200 4.31 21.33 -32.56
C HIS A 200 5.11 20.31 -31.72
N LYS A 201 5.83 20.77 -30.70
CA LYS A 201 6.66 19.91 -29.86
C LYS A 201 6.49 20.18 -28.38
N ILE A 202 6.58 19.12 -27.58
CA ILE A 202 6.85 19.19 -26.15
C ILE A 202 8.25 18.65 -25.92
N VAL A 203 9.15 19.45 -25.36
CA VAL A 203 10.54 19.09 -25.12
C VAL A 203 10.78 18.93 -23.63
N PHE A 204 11.42 17.83 -23.25
CA PHE A 204 11.78 17.48 -21.89
C PHE A 204 13.28 17.63 -21.73
N GLU A 205 13.71 18.52 -20.83
CA GLU A 205 15.13 18.78 -20.57
C GLU A 205 15.53 18.22 -19.21
N GLU A 206 16.56 17.39 -19.19
CA GLU A 206 17.16 16.87 -17.96
C GLU A 206 17.78 17.99 -17.12
N GLY A 207 17.69 17.83 -15.79
CA GLY A 207 18.26 18.73 -14.81
C GLY A 207 19.52 18.18 -14.15
N ALA A 208 19.67 18.46 -12.85
CA ALA A 208 20.78 17.98 -12.05
C ALA A 208 20.78 16.46 -11.89
N SER A 209 21.95 15.90 -11.54
CA SER A 209 22.02 14.49 -11.11
C SER A 209 21.28 14.30 -9.79
N ARG A 210 20.54 13.20 -9.70
CA ARG A 210 19.90 12.76 -8.47
C ARG A 210 20.94 12.36 -7.42
N LEU A 211 20.62 12.61 -6.15
CA LEU A 211 21.48 12.28 -5.01
C LEU A 211 21.08 10.98 -4.32
N ASP A 212 19.90 10.46 -4.65
CA ASP A 212 19.29 9.25 -4.10
C ASP A 212 19.39 8.05 -5.05
N TYR A 213 19.71 8.31 -6.32
CA TYR A 213 19.70 7.31 -7.38
C TYR A 213 20.59 7.80 -8.55
N SER A 214 21.25 6.90 -9.27
CA SER A 214 22.18 7.25 -10.36
C SER A 214 21.44 7.61 -11.64
N ASP A 215 20.82 8.79 -11.66
CA ASP A 215 19.98 9.26 -12.76
C ASP A 215 19.83 10.79 -12.75
N LYS A 216 19.04 11.36 -13.65
CA LYS A 216 18.73 12.79 -13.74
C LYS A 216 17.33 13.11 -13.23
N VAL A 217 17.16 14.31 -12.68
CA VAL A 217 15.82 14.87 -12.47
C VAL A 217 15.29 15.45 -13.79
N LEU A 218 13.98 15.58 -13.94
CA LEU A 218 13.41 16.39 -15.01
C LEU A 218 13.61 17.86 -14.65
N GLY A 219 14.38 18.61 -15.43
CA GLY A 219 14.64 20.02 -15.15
C GLY A 219 13.50 20.90 -15.65
N ARG A 220 13.12 20.72 -16.91
CA ARG A 220 12.18 21.62 -17.61
C ARG A 220 11.31 20.88 -18.61
N ILE A 221 10.10 21.40 -18.83
CA ILE A 221 9.24 21.07 -19.97
C ILE A 221 9.01 22.35 -20.78
N LYS A 222 9.27 22.29 -22.08
CA LYS A 222 9.01 23.39 -23.02
C LYS A 222 7.93 22.99 -24.01
N VAL A 223 7.00 23.90 -24.26
CA VAL A 223 6.02 23.78 -25.35
C VAL A 223 6.49 24.68 -26.48
N ILE A 224 6.71 24.09 -27.65
CA ILE A 224 7.24 24.75 -28.84
C ILE A 224 6.18 24.71 -29.93
N SER A 225 5.90 25.87 -30.54
CA SER A 225 4.98 25.99 -31.67
C SER A 225 5.50 25.27 -32.91
N ASN A 226 4.65 25.13 -33.92
CA ASN A 226 5.07 24.66 -35.24
C ASN A 226 6.07 25.61 -35.94
N THR A 227 6.16 26.89 -35.53
CA THR A 227 7.14 27.86 -36.04
C THR A 227 8.49 27.78 -35.32
N GLY A 228 8.61 26.97 -34.26
CA GLY A 228 9.83 26.81 -33.46
C GLY A 228 9.95 27.77 -32.28
N GLU A 229 8.94 28.61 -32.04
CA GLU A 229 8.90 29.54 -30.91
C GLU A 229 8.53 28.80 -29.62
N THR A 230 9.21 29.13 -28.51
CA THR A 230 8.83 28.60 -27.20
C THR A 230 7.62 29.35 -26.69
N VAL A 231 6.49 28.65 -26.58
CA VAL A 231 5.20 29.19 -26.12
C VAL A 231 5.14 29.22 -24.60
N LYS A 232 5.71 28.21 -23.96
CA LYS A 232 5.61 28.01 -22.51
C LYS A 232 6.79 27.19 -21.99
N THR A 233 7.32 27.56 -20.83
CA THR A 233 8.32 26.78 -20.11
C THR A 233 7.83 26.51 -18.68
N CYS A 234 7.92 25.25 -18.24
CA CYS A 234 7.69 24.86 -16.85
C CYS A 234 9.02 24.37 -16.26
N GLU A 235 9.46 24.97 -15.16
CA GLU A 235 10.67 24.59 -14.43
C GLU A 235 10.33 23.79 -13.17
N PHE A 236 11.13 22.76 -12.90
CA PHE A 236 10.92 21.83 -11.78
C PHE A 236 12.02 22.04 -10.73
N PHE A 237 11.59 22.27 -9.50
CA PHE A 237 12.48 22.44 -8.35
C PHE A 237 12.29 21.29 -7.38
N TYR A 238 13.40 20.79 -6.86
CA TYR A 238 13.43 19.63 -5.99
C TYR A 238 14.14 19.93 -4.69
N GLN A 239 13.70 19.23 -3.65
CA GLN A 239 14.38 19.13 -2.36
C GLN A 239 14.64 17.65 -2.05
N TYR A 240 15.29 17.38 -0.91
CA TYR A 240 15.51 16.02 -0.45
C TYR A 240 15.07 15.86 1.00
N LEU A 241 14.28 14.82 1.25
CA LEU A 241 14.12 14.29 2.59
C LEU A 241 15.40 13.55 2.96
N ASN A 242 16.07 13.98 4.04
CA ASN A 242 17.31 13.36 4.50
C ASN A 242 17.05 12.60 5.81
N MET A 243 17.24 11.29 5.77
CA MET A 243 17.11 10.40 6.93
C MET A 243 18.29 9.43 7.00
N GLY A 244 19.50 9.91 6.73
CA GLY A 244 20.70 9.07 6.52
C GLY A 244 20.85 8.62 5.06
N LYS A 245 19.72 8.34 4.40
CA LYS A 245 19.57 8.35 2.94
C LYS A 245 18.80 9.59 2.49
N LYS A 246 19.07 10.05 1.27
CA LYS A 246 18.32 11.12 0.63
C LYS A 246 17.18 10.51 -0.19
N PHE A 247 16.03 11.18 -0.20
CA PHE A 247 14.88 10.82 -1.05
C PHE A 247 14.41 12.08 -1.77
N LEU A 248 14.40 12.04 -3.11
CA LEU A 248 14.00 13.18 -3.92
C LEU A 248 12.53 13.53 -3.69
N GLN A 249 12.25 14.82 -3.47
CA GLN A 249 10.90 15.35 -3.35
C GLN A 249 10.73 16.53 -4.31
N LEU A 250 9.62 16.54 -5.06
CA LEU A 250 9.28 17.69 -5.90
C LEU A 250 8.79 18.82 -4.99
N GLN A 251 9.45 19.96 -5.02
CA GLN A 251 9.15 21.11 -4.17
C GLN A 251 8.22 22.10 -4.88
N ARG A 252 8.51 22.39 -6.15
CA ARG A 252 7.82 23.45 -6.89
C ARG A 252 7.82 23.20 -8.40
N ILE A 253 6.73 23.56 -9.08
CA ILE A 253 6.67 23.68 -10.54
C ILE A 253 6.31 25.13 -10.88
N GLN A 254 7.17 25.82 -11.61
CA GLN A 254 7.04 27.23 -11.95
C GLN A 254 6.83 27.41 -13.46
N GLU A 255 5.76 28.09 -13.88
CA GLU A 255 5.66 28.56 -15.26
C GLU A 255 6.45 29.86 -15.41
N VAL A 256 7.32 29.94 -16.41
CA VAL A 256 8.10 31.14 -16.75
C VAL A 256 7.81 31.55 -18.18
N SER A 257 7.67 32.86 -18.43
CA SER A 257 7.42 33.39 -19.78
C SER A 257 8.66 33.25 -20.67
N ASN A 258 9.85 33.48 -20.12
CA ASN A 258 11.13 33.23 -20.80
C ASN A 258 12.21 32.75 -19.81
N LEU A 259 13.28 32.16 -20.35
CA LEU A 259 14.41 31.65 -19.58
C LEU A 259 15.15 32.81 -18.89
N GLY A 260 15.23 32.78 -17.55
CA GLY A 260 15.93 33.79 -16.76
C GLY A 260 15.15 35.09 -16.50
N THR A 261 13.85 35.14 -16.81
CA THR A 261 13.01 36.30 -16.47
C THR A 261 12.38 36.15 -15.09
N THR A 262 12.22 37.27 -14.37
CA THR A 262 11.48 37.35 -13.09
C THR A 262 9.96 37.38 -13.27
N ASP A 263 9.47 37.21 -14.50
CA ASP A 263 8.04 37.17 -14.84
C ASP A 263 7.48 35.78 -14.53
N GLU A 264 7.33 35.51 -13.23
CA GLU A 264 6.82 34.27 -12.66
C GLU A 264 5.28 34.28 -12.67
N LYS A 265 4.65 33.44 -13.50
CA LYS A 265 3.23 33.13 -13.36
C LYS A 265 3.10 32.07 -12.28
N GLY A 266 2.42 32.34 -11.16
CA GLY A 266 2.42 31.56 -9.90
C GLY A 266 2.75 30.06 -9.93
N ALA A 267 3.28 29.53 -8.83
CA ALA A 267 3.81 28.16 -8.79
C ALA A 267 2.82 27.13 -8.26
N TYR A 268 2.98 25.87 -8.67
CA TYR A 268 2.57 24.75 -7.83
C TYR A 268 3.63 24.54 -6.75
N GLU A 269 3.22 24.41 -5.49
CA GLU A 269 4.14 24.14 -4.37
C GLU A 269 3.65 22.94 -3.57
N PHE A 270 4.59 22.10 -3.12
CA PHE A 270 4.29 20.86 -2.42
C PHE A 270 4.97 20.83 -1.05
N LYS A 271 4.23 20.42 -0.03
CA LYS A 271 4.77 20.16 1.32
C LYS A 271 4.58 18.70 1.68
N TYR A 272 5.53 18.19 2.46
CA TYR A 272 5.57 16.81 2.88
C TYR A 272 5.69 16.70 4.39
N PHE A 273 5.15 15.63 4.96
CA PHE A 273 5.30 15.32 6.37
C PHE A 273 6.73 14.86 6.68
N ALA A 274 7.38 15.53 7.64
CA ALA A 274 8.78 15.28 8.00
C ALA A 274 9.04 15.41 9.51
N GLU A 275 8.02 15.30 10.38
CA GLU A 275 8.24 15.39 11.82
C GLU A 275 8.86 14.11 12.41
N GLY A 276 9.70 14.27 13.44
CA GLY A 276 10.28 13.15 14.19
C GLY A 276 11.26 12.30 13.38
N LEU A 277 12.07 12.95 12.51
CA LEU A 277 13.09 12.30 11.70
C LEU A 277 14.11 11.60 12.60
N GLY A 278 14.10 10.27 12.52
CA GLY A 278 15.21 9.44 12.99
C GLY A 278 16.19 9.19 11.86
N THR A 279 17.41 8.78 12.19
CA THR A 279 18.33 8.19 11.23
C THR A 279 17.76 6.83 10.82
N ILE A 280 17.51 6.60 9.54
CA ILE A 280 17.26 5.25 9.04
C ILE A 280 18.62 4.59 8.88
N ASP A 281 18.70 3.27 9.12
CA ASP A 281 19.84 2.50 8.64
C ASP A 281 20.12 2.87 7.17
N SER A 282 21.37 3.21 6.87
CA SER A 282 21.88 3.54 5.55
C SER A 282 21.46 2.56 4.45
N THR A 283 21.07 1.34 4.78
CA THR A 283 20.60 0.34 3.80
C THR A 283 19.08 0.34 3.59
N PHE A 284 18.27 0.98 4.45
CA PHE A 284 16.80 0.87 4.49
C PHE A 284 16.31 -0.60 4.62
N SER A 285 17.19 -1.54 4.97
CA SER A 285 16.90 -2.97 4.81
C SER A 285 16.05 -3.55 5.93
N ARG A 286 16.04 -2.95 7.14
CA ARG A 286 15.47 -3.59 8.35
C ARG A 286 14.49 -2.76 9.17
N SER A 287 14.58 -1.43 9.16
CA SER A 287 13.69 -0.51 9.92
C SER A 287 12.32 -0.36 9.27
N ILE A 288 11.71 -1.48 8.90
CA ILE A 288 10.47 -1.58 8.17
C ILE A 288 9.51 -2.54 8.89
N ASP A 289 8.22 -2.33 8.73
CA ASP A 289 7.16 -3.21 9.22
C ASP A 289 6.98 -4.46 8.36
N HIS A 290 6.09 -5.35 8.79
CA HIS A 290 5.71 -6.60 8.10
C HIS A 290 5.45 -6.42 6.59
N TRP A 291 5.00 -5.24 6.18
CA TRP A 291 4.57 -4.91 4.82
C TRP A 291 5.64 -4.18 4.00
N GLY A 292 6.73 -3.74 4.65
CA GLY A 292 7.85 -3.03 4.02
C GLY A 292 7.81 -1.52 4.15
N TYR A 293 6.91 -0.95 4.97
CA TYR A 293 6.89 0.49 5.24
C TYR A 293 7.75 0.84 6.46
N TYR A 294 8.32 2.04 6.46
CA TYR A 294 9.16 2.49 7.58
C TYR A 294 8.38 2.50 8.90
N ASN A 295 8.91 1.81 9.92
CA ASN A 295 8.28 1.74 11.25
C ASN A 295 9.08 2.43 12.36
N GLY A 296 10.29 2.91 12.04
CA GLY A 296 11.16 3.59 13.00
C GLY A 296 11.76 2.72 14.10
N ALA A 297 11.66 1.39 13.99
CA ALA A 297 12.34 0.48 14.90
C ALA A 297 13.80 0.24 14.45
N ASN A 298 14.72 0.18 15.43
CA ASN A 298 16.12 -0.16 15.19
C ASN A 298 16.30 -1.68 15.13
N ASN A 299 15.80 -2.29 14.06
CA ASN A 299 15.82 -3.73 13.87
C ASN A 299 17.20 -4.24 13.44
N THR A 300 17.69 -5.28 14.10
CA THR A 300 18.91 -6.01 13.72
C THR A 300 18.62 -7.21 12.81
N SER A 301 17.35 -7.59 12.64
CA SER A 301 16.89 -8.63 11.71
C SER A 301 15.50 -8.31 11.14
N LEU A 302 15.20 -8.83 9.94
CA LEU A 302 13.86 -8.84 9.38
C LEU A 302 12.95 -9.92 9.97
N ILE A 303 13.52 -10.95 10.60
CA ILE A 303 12.76 -12.03 11.22
C ILE A 303 12.17 -11.49 12.54
N PRO A 304 10.84 -11.52 12.74
CA PRO A 304 10.25 -11.08 13.99
C PRO A 304 10.69 -11.91 15.19
N ALA A 305 10.52 -11.35 16.39
CA ALA A 305 10.66 -12.11 17.62
C ALA A 305 9.76 -13.36 17.58
N PHE A 306 10.30 -14.51 17.96
CA PHE A 306 9.58 -15.77 17.95
C PHE A 306 9.99 -16.65 19.14
N THR A 307 8.99 -17.19 19.81
CA THR A 307 9.17 -18.23 20.82
C THR A 307 8.20 -19.37 20.53
N SER A 308 8.71 -20.60 20.42
CA SER A 308 7.85 -21.77 20.24
C SER A 308 7.00 -22.03 21.48
N THR A 309 5.84 -22.67 21.30
CA THR A 309 4.90 -22.96 22.41
C THR A 309 5.53 -23.78 23.55
N ASP A 310 6.50 -24.63 23.24
CA ASP A 310 7.26 -25.45 24.20
C ASP A 310 8.55 -24.77 24.71
N GLY A 311 8.84 -23.55 24.25
CA GLY A 311 10.04 -22.79 24.60
C GLY A 311 11.35 -23.32 24.03
N SER A 312 11.33 -24.39 23.22
CA SER A 312 12.54 -25.01 22.65
C SER A 312 13.28 -24.13 21.65
N ILE A 313 12.57 -23.21 21.01
CA ILE A 313 13.12 -22.20 20.11
C ILE A 313 12.77 -20.83 20.67
N SER A 314 13.79 -20.02 20.96
CA SER A 314 13.64 -18.60 21.27
C SER A 314 14.52 -17.77 20.36
N TYR A 315 13.95 -16.73 19.77
CA TYR A 315 14.63 -15.80 18.90
C TYR A 315 14.13 -14.39 19.17
N ASP A 316 15.03 -13.50 19.59
CA ASP A 316 14.65 -12.13 20.00
C ASP A 316 14.19 -11.27 18.82
N GLY A 317 14.67 -11.57 17.60
CA GLY A 317 14.21 -10.98 16.34
C GLY A 317 14.15 -9.45 16.26
N GLY A 318 13.42 -8.95 15.27
CA GLY A 318 13.13 -7.54 15.05
C GLY A 318 11.69 -7.16 15.41
N ASN A 319 11.45 -5.89 15.71
CA ASN A 319 10.10 -5.34 15.82
C ASN A 319 9.60 -4.95 14.42
N ARG A 320 8.69 -5.76 13.89
CA ARG A 320 8.11 -5.60 12.56
C ARG A 320 6.68 -5.03 12.62
N GLU A 321 6.21 -4.58 13.78
CA GLU A 321 4.90 -3.95 13.92
C GLU A 321 4.81 -2.61 13.18
N VAL A 322 3.61 -2.31 12.70
CA VAL A 322 3.29 -1.05 12.03
C VAL A 322 3.32 0.09 13.03
N ASN A 323 4.07 1.15 12.72
CA ASN A 323 4.05 2.37 13.51
C ASN A 323 3.33 3.49 12.75
N THR A 324 2.06 3.72 13.09
CA THR A 324 1.17 4.63 12.36
C THR A 324 1.65 6.08 12.31
N ALA A 325 2.52 6.51 13.23
CA ALA A 325 3.14 7.84 13.20
C ALA A 325 4.34 7.89 12.24
N LYS A 326 5.14 6.81 12.20
CA LYS A 326 6.36 6.75 11.38
C LYS A 326 6.06 6.45 9.91
N THR A 327 5.02 5.68 9.61
CA THR A 327 4.58 5.38 8.24
C THR A 327 4.19 6.65 7.47
N LYS A 328 3.85 7.76 8.15
CA LYS A 328 3.49 9.04 7.52
C LYS A 328 4.69 9.82 6.96
N ILE A 329 5.92 9.49 7.31
CA ILE A 329 7.08 10.27 6.90
C ILE A 329 7.23 10.24 5.37
N GLY A 330 7.37 11.41 4.75
CA GLY A 330 7.57 11.58 3.32
C GLY A 330 6.29 11.75 2.50
N VAL A 331 5.10 11.60 3.08
CA VAL A 331 3.83 11.80 2.34
C VAL A 331 3.50 13.27 2.13
N MET A 332 2.85 13.60 1.03
CA MET A 332 2.44 14.97 0.70
C MET A 332 1.27 15.41 1.60
N THR A 333 1.40 16.55 2.26
CA THR A 333 0.39 17.11 3.17
C THR A 333 -0.29 18.36 2.61
N GLU A 334 0.34 19.06 1.69
CA GLU A 334 -0.20 20.26 1.05
C GLU A 334 0.24 20.34 -0.40
N MET A 335 -0.69 20.70 -1.29
CA MET A 335 -0.43 21.14 -2.65
C MET A 335 -1.05 22.53 -2.84
N ARG A 336 -0.24 23.54 -3.10
CA ARG A 336 -0.70 24.89 -3.47
C ARG A 336 -0.72 25.02 -4.99
N ASN A 337 -1.74 25.67 -5.51
CA ASN A 337 -1.90 25.97 -6.94
C ASN A 337 -1.35 27.36 -7.27
N PRO A 338 -0.97 27.61 -8.54
CA PRO A 338 -0.55 28.92 -9.04
C PRO A 338 -1.49 30.08 -8.72
N THR A 339 -2.79 29.79 -8.61
CA THR A 339 -3.84 30.77 -8.34
C THR A 339 -4.03 31.08 -6.85
N GLY A 340 -3.27 30.44 -5.96
CA GLY A 340 -3.30 30.66 -4.50
C GLY A 340 -4.12 29.63 -3.72
N GLY A 341 -5.09 28.96 -4.35
CA GLY A 341 -5.85 27.87 -3.73
C GLY A 341 -4.97 26.67 -3.36
N LYS A 342 -5.42 25.86 -2.40
CA LYS A 342 -4.63 24.73 -1.86
C LYS A 342 -5.47 23.49 -1.60
N ALA A 343 -4.85 22.32 -1.74
CA ALA A 343 -5.35 21.04 -1.26
C ALA A 343 -4.52 20.62 -0.04
N ILE A 344 -5.19 20.27 1.07
CA ILE A 344 -4.56 19.78 2.29
C ILE A 344 -5.01 18.33 2.50
N PHE A 345 -4.06 17.46 2.84
CA PHE A 345 -4.27 16.02 2.97
C PHE A 345 -3.91 15.56 4.38
N ASP A 346 -4.87 14.96 5.08
CA ASP A 346 -4.61 14.21 6.31
C ASP A 346 -4.57 12.72 5.99
N TRP A 347 -3.50 12.07 6.42
CA TRP A 347 -3.26 10.64 6.20
C TRP A 347 -3.44 9.86 7.50
N GLU A 348 -3.97 8.65 7.37
CA GLU A 348 -4.02 7.65 8.44
C GLU A 348 -3.52 6.30 7.93
N ALA A 349 -3.16 5.40 8.85
CA ALA A 349 -2.74 4.06 8.48
C ALA A 349 -3.91 3.27 7.90
N ASN A 350 -3.63 2.41 6.93
CA ASN A 350 -4.59 1.39 6.53
C ASN A 350 -4.92 0.49 7.72
N THR A 351 -6.10 -0.12 7.74
CA THR A 351 -6.52 -1.04 8.80
C THR A 351 -7.31 -2.18 8.20
N TYR A 352 -7.11 -3.40 8.68
CA TYR A 352 -7.84 -4.58 8.23
C TYR A 352 -8.49 -5.32 9.40
N GLN A 353 -9.51 -6.12 9.09
CA GLN A 353 -10.12 -7.02 10.07
C GLN A 353 -9.26 -8.28 10.25
N TYR A 354 -8.75 -8.48 11.47
CA TYR A 354 -8.01 -9.67 11.87
C TYR A 354 -8.99 -10.77 12.31
N THR A 355 -8.97 -11.91 11.61
CA THR A 355 -9.91 -13.03 11.83
C THR A 355 -9.59 -13.89 13.05
N GLY A 356 -8.47 -13.66 13.74
CA GLY A 356 -8.06 -14.39 14.94
C GLY A 356 -8.50 -13.75 16.27
N CYS A 357 -9.41 -12.76 16.23
CA CYS A 357 -10.01 -12.15 17.41
C CYS A 357 -11.32 -12.88 17.80
N ASP A 358 -11.72 -12.79 19.07
CA ASP A 358 -13.00 -13.34 19.54
C ASP A 358 -14.20 -12.38 19.33
N GLY A 359 -13.95 -11.15 18.86
CA GLY A 359 -14.98 -10.18 18.48
C GLY A 359 -15.84 -9.65 19.62
N THR A 360 -15.48 -9.93 20.87
CA THR A 360 -16.28 -9.57 22.04
C THR A 360 -16.23 -8.07 22.27
N LEU A 361 -17.37 -7.40 22.41
CA LEU A 361 -17.45 -5.97 22.73
C LEU A 361 -17.62 -5.79 24.25
N GLU A 362 -16.76 -4.98 24.86
CA GLU A 362 -16.91 -4.51 26.24
C GLU A 362 -17.20 -3.01 26.30
N ASN A 363 -17.99 -2.62 27.29
CA ASN A 363 -18.18 -1.23 27.65
C ASN A 363 -16.97 -0.79 28.47
N ARG A 364 -16.01 -0.08 27.86
CA ARG A 364 -14.88 0.48 28.59
C ARG A 364 -15.20 1.89 29.07
N ALA A 365 -14.95 2.15 30.34
CA ALA A 365 -15.00 3.49 30.89
C ALA A 365 -13.78 4.30 30.39
N ILE A 366 -14.05 5.39 29.69
CA ILE A 366 -13.06 6.40 29.29
C ILE A 366 -13.16 7.56 30.28
N ALA A 367 -12.00 8.01 30.79
CA ALA A 367 -11.89 9.19 31.63
C ALA A 367 -10.90 10.19 31.01
N LEU A 368 -11.34 11.42 30.80
CA LEU A 368 -10.52 12.53 30.30
C LEU A 368 -10.53 13.62 31.37
N GLN A 369 -9.38 14.24 31.62
CA GLN A 369 -9.28 15.34 32.59
C GLN A 369 -8.37 16.46 32.09
N GLY A 370 -8.57 17.64 32.65
CA GLY A 370 -7.77 18.82 32.36
C GLY A 370 -7.97 19.89 33.43
N GLN A 371 -6.96 20.73 33.60
CA GLN A 371 -7.00 21.86 34.52
C GLN A 371 -6.33 23.07 33.87
N ALA A 372 -7.02 24.21 33.88
CA ALA A 372 -6.40 25.51 33.68
C ALA A 372 -6.12 26.12 35.06
N SER A 373 -4.89 26.60 35.29
CA SER A 373 -4.49 27.34 36.49
C SER A 373 -3.94 28.68 36.06
N PHE A 374 -4.24 29.76 36.77
CA PHE A 374 -3.72 31.10 36.51
C PHE A 374 -3.14 31.69 37.80
N GLY A 375 -1.86 32.05 37.78
CA GLY A 375 -1.12 32.66 38.87
C GLY A 375 -0.57 34.05 38.54
N GLN A 376 0.11 34.68 39.50
CA GLN A 376 0.60 36.07 39.36
C GLN A 376 1.65 36.25 38.26
N ALA A 377 2.37 35.19 37.90
CA ALA A 377 3.35 35.19 36.81
C ALA A 377 2.71 35.11 35.42
N ASP A 378 1.42 34.76 35.33
CA ASP A 378 0.72 34.60 34.06
C ASP A 378 0.20 35.95 33.55
N ALA A 379 0.62 36.32 32.35
CA ALA A 379 0.15 37.55 31.70
C ALA A 379 -1.15 37.36 30.89
N VAL A 380 -1.57 36.11 30.66
CA VAL A 380 -2.67 35.76 29.73
C VAL A 380 -3.54 34.65 30.33
N LYS A 381 -4.84 34.73 30.09
CA LYS A 381 -5.84 33.70 30.44
C LYS A 381 -5.35 32.31 30.02
N GLN A 382 -5.46 31.36 30.95
CA GLN A 382 -5.06 29.97 30.72
C GLN A 382 -6.26 29.16 30.24
N ILE A 383 -6.07 28.39 29.18
CA ILE A 383 -7.13 27.63 28.52
C ILE A 383 -6.66 26.20 28.29
N VAL A 384 -7.42 25.22 28.79
CA VAL A 384 -7.22 23.81 28.51
C VAL A 384 -8.46 23.24 27.84
N GLN A 385 -8.29 22.71 26.64
CA GLN A 385 -9.38 22.13 25.85
C GLN A 385 -9.07 20.68 25.48
N LYS A 386 -10.07 19.80 25.61
CA LYS A 386 -9.98 18.40 25.18
C LYS A 386 -11.16 18.02 24.29
N LYS A 387 -10.87 17.29 23.20
CA LYS A 387 -11.86 16.69 22.30
C LYS A 387 -12.23 15.30 22.79
N PHE A 388 -13.52 14.94 22.70
CA PHE A 388 -14.00 13.58 22.87
C PHE A 388 -15.14 13.28 21.90
N VAL A 389 -15.36 11.99 21.60
CA VAL A 389 -16.36 11.52 20.63
C VAL A 389 -17.28 10.52 21.31
N ILE A 390 -18.58 10.74 21.16
CA ILE A 390 -19.62 9.82 21.61
C ILE A 390 -20.07 9.01 20.39
N ASP A 391 -19.98 7.70 20.47
CA ASP A 391 -20.28 6.75 19.38
C ASP A 391 -21.76 6.35 19.35
N THR A 392 -22.38 6.31 20.53
CA THR A 392 -23.75 5.91 20.79
C THR A 392 -24.33 6.80 21.88
N ILE A 393 -25.63 7.06 21.80
CA ILE A 393 -26.34 7.90 22.77
C ILE A 393 -26.17 7.35 24.20
N GLN A 394 -25.70 8.18 25.14
CA GLN A 394 -25.39 7.74 26.50
C GLN A 394 -25.35 8.88 27.52
N TYR A 395 -25.28 8.54 28.81
CA TYR A 395 -24.94 9.47 29.89
C TYR A 395 -23.43 9.63 30.01
N VAL A 396 -22.96 10.86 30.09
CA VAL A 396 -21.57 11.25 30.29
C VAL A 396 -21.47 12.00 31.62
N ARG A 397 -20.64 11.49 32.53
CA ARG A 397 -20.43 12.09 33.85
C ARG A 397 -19.37 13.16 33.78
N PHE A 398 -19.72 14.37 34.21
CA PHE A 398 -18.82 15.49 34.33
C PHE A 398 -18.56 15.79 35.81
N THR A 399 -17.29 15.92 36.18
CA THR A 399 -16.87 16.46 37.48
C THR A 399 -16.12 17.75 37.22
N THR A 400 -16.57 18.86 37.79
CA THR A 400 -15.93 20.16 37.61
C THR A 400 -15.64 20.78 38.96
N THR A 401 -14.44 21.33 39.11
CA THR A 401 -14.03 22.06 40.31
C THR A 401 -13.50 23.41 39.89
N ILE A 402 -14.08 24.49 40.41
CA ILE A 402 -13.58 25.85 40.23
C ILE A 402 -13.07 26.32 41.57
N ASN A 403 -11.79 26.67 41.63
CA ASN A 403 -11.17 27.28 42.80
C ASN A 403 -10.83 28.74 42.49
N THR A 404 -11.58 29.67 43.08
CA THR A 404 -11.39 31.11 42.89
C THR A 404 -10.64 31.75 44.05
N GLN A 405 -10.30 30.99 45.10
CA GLN A 405 -9.69 31.50 46.33
C GLN A 405 -10.51 32.65 46.99
N GLY A 406 -11.83 32.68 46.76
CA GLY A 406 -12.72 33.72 47.26
C GLY A 406 -12.67 35.05 46.48
N ILE A 407 -11.91 35.11 45.39
CA ILE A 407 -11.88 36.27 44.48
C ILE A 407 -13.20 36.31 43.72
N THR A 408 -13.88 37.46 43.72
CA THR A 408 -15.18 37.64 43.06
C THR A 408 -15.05 38.15 41.63
N ASP A 409 -13.94 38.80 41.29
CA ASP A 409 -13.64 39.28 39.94
C ASP A 409 -12.74 38.27 39.23
N HIS A 410 -13.36 37.25 38.61
CA HIS A 410 -12.66 36.16 37.94
C HIS A 410 -13.41 35.68 36.69
N GLU A 411 -12.67 35.10 35.75
CA GLU A 411 -13.20 34.47 34.53
C GLU A 411 -12.92 32.96 34.50
N CYS A 412 -12.93 32.32 35.67
CA CYS A 412 -12.80 30.87 35.78
C CYS A 412 -14.09 30.16 35.36
N SER A 413 -14.03 29.30 34.34
CA SER A 413 -15.19 28.53 33.88
C SER A 413 -14.80 27.16 33.33
N VAL A 414 -15.76 26.23 33.36
CA VAL A 414 -15.71 25.01 32.56
C VAL A 414 -16.93 25.05 31.66
N THR A 415 -16.75 24.81 30.36
CA THR A 415 -17.83 24.87 29.37
C THR A 415 -17.74 23.70 28.39
N LEU A 416 -18.90 23.13 28.05
CA LEU A 416 -19.03 22.12 27.00
C LEU A 416 -19.39 22.80 25.69
N TRP A 417 -18.65 22.44 24.65
CA TRP A 417 -18.79 22.98 23.31
C TRP A 417 -19.06 21.86 22.31
N MET A 418 -19.76 22.22 21.26
CA MET A 418 -19.95 21.40 20.07
C MET A 418 -19.57 22.21 18.83
N PRO A 419 -19.12 21.55 17.76
CA PRO A 419 -18.91 22.22 16.48
C PRO A 419 -20.18 22.94 16.03
N GLN A 420 -20.10 24.25 15.80
CA GLN A 420 -21.15 24.99 15.15
C GLN A 420 -21.16 24.55 13.71
N GLN A 421 -22.24 23.91 13.31
CA GLN A 421 -22.36 23.49 11.93
C GLN A 421 -21.15 22.62 11.48
N GLY A 422 -20.67 21.73 12.34
CA GLY A 422 -19.56 20.84 12.02
C GLY A 422 -18.18 21.48 12.06
N ASP A 423 -18.03 22.80 11.94
CA ASP A 423 -16.72 23.49 11.97
C ASP A 423 -15.98 23.25 13.30
N SER A 424 -14.80 22.63 13.22
CA SER A 424 -13.96 22.32 14.39
C SER A 424 -13.27 23.55 14.99
N THR A 425 -13.31 24.70 14.30
CA THR A 425 -12.78 25.99 14.73
C THR A 425 -13.87 26.93 15.25
N GLY A 426 -15.06 26.88 14.64
CA GLY A 426 -16.28 27.53 15.12
C GLY A 426 -17.00 26.67 16.16
N LEU A 427 -16.66 26.83 17.43
CA LEU A 427 -17.34 26.13 18.52
C LEU A 427 -18.53 26.94 19.03
N ILE A 428 -19.68 26.29 19.24
CA ILE A 428 -20.80 26.85 20.02
C ILE A 428 -20.94 26.13 21.35
N ALA A 429 -21.33 26.88 22.38
CA ALA A 429 -21.68 26.29 23.66
C ALA A 429 -22.82 25.28 23.46
N TYR A 430 -22.70 24.12 24.08
CA TYR A 430 -23.74 23.10 24.01
C TYR A 430 -25.05 23.67 24.60
N PRO A 431 -26.19 23.60 23.88
CA PRO A 431 -27.41 24.29 24.27
C PRO A 431 -28.08 23.65 25.50
N GLY A 432 -28.51 24.51 26.43
CA GLY A 432 -29.22 24.13 27.67
C GLY A 432 -28.44 24.53 28.92
N ASN A 433 -29.14 24.97 29.98
CA ASN A 433 -28.54 25.23 31.29
C ASN A 433 -28.12 23.90 31.94
N ILE A 434 -27.04 23.31 31.47
CA ILE A 434 -26.46 22.11 32.03
C ILE A 434 -25.58 22.55 33.19
N SER A 435 -25.94 22.12 34.41
CA SER A 435 -24.94 22.08 35.47
C SER A 435 -23.89 21.07 35.04
N LEU A 436 -22.69 21.55 34.68
CA LEU A 436 -21.60 20.69 34.19
C LEU A 436 -21.01 19.81 35.30
N ALA A 437 -21.57 19.84 36.51
CA ALA A 437 -21.34 18.83 37.52
C ALA A 437 -22.51 17.83 37.51
N GLY A 438 -22.23 16.58 37.14
CA GLY A 438 -23.21 15.50 37.09
C GLY A 438 -23.28 14.76 35.75
N ASP A 439 -24.33 13.97 35.57
CA ASP A 439 -24.52 13.14 34.38
C ASP A 439 -25.32 13.89 33.32
N VAL A 440 -24.76 13.99 32.11
CA VAL A 440 -25.35 14.69 30.97
C VAL A 440 -25.61 13.71 29.85
N TYR A 441 -26.82 13.73 29.29
CA TYR A 441 -27.21 12.83 28.21
C TYR A 441 -26.78 13.39 26.86
N LEU A 442 -25.80 12.75 26.21
CA LEU A 442 -25.23 13.21 24.94
C LEU A 442 -25.57 12.28 23.78
N GLN A 443 -25.86 12.88 22.62
CA GLN A 443 -26.05 12.19 21.34
C GLN A 443 -24.70 11.81 20.71
N PRO A 444 -24.66 10.85 19.77
CA PRO A 444 -23.45 10.58 18.99
C PRO A 444 -22.93 11.86 18.31
N GLY A 445 -21.64 12.12 18.44
CA GLY A 445 -21.05 13.38 17.96
C GLY A 445 -19.69 13.69 18.55
N THR A 446 -19.08 14.76 18.04
CA THR A 446 -17.82 15.31 18.57
C THR A 446 -18.11 16.45 19.53
N TYR A 447 -17.49 16.41 20.70
CA TYR A 447 -17.63 17.41 21.76
C TYR A 447 -16.26 17.90 22.23
N TYR A 448 -16.24 19.11 22.76
CA TYR A 448 -15.05 19.73 23.34
C TYR A 448 -15.38 20.24 24.73
N ILE A 449 -14.61 19.82 25.74
CA ILE A 449 -14.68 20.43 27.06
C ILE A 449 -13.52 21.42 27.21
N ARG A 450 -13.83 22.61 27.70
CA ARG A 450 -12.87 23.70 27.89
C ARG A 450 -12.88 24.16 29.34
N ALA A 451 -11.72 24.17 29.99
CA ALA A 451 -11.47 24.90 31.22
C ALA A 451 -10.76 26.22 30.89
N GLU A 452 -11.21 27.30 31.51
CA GLU A 452 -10.62 28.63 31.43
C GLU A 452 -10.36 29.12 32.85
N ALA A 453 -9.18 29.70 33.08
CA ALA A 453 -8.82 30.30 34.36
C ALA A 453 -8.14 31.66 34.12
N TRP A 454 -8.68 32.70 34.76
CA TRP A 454 -8.12 34.04 34.73
C TRP A 454 -8.69 34.88 35.88
N VAL A 455 -7.83 35.75 36.42
CA VAL A 455 -8.17 36.82 37.37
C VAL A 455 -7.30 38.05 37.07
N PRO A 456 -7.73 39.26 37.46
CA PRO A 456 -6.83 40.40 37.48
C PRO A 456 -5.60 40.10 38.35
N PRO A 457 -4.35 40.28 37.87
CA PRO A 457 -3.16 39.95 38.67
C PRO A 457 -3.06 40.67 40.03
N VAL A 458 -3.72 41.82 40.16
CA VAL A 458 -3.81 42.61 41.41
C VAL A 458 -4.78 41.98 42.42
N ALA A 459 -5.69 41.11 41.97
CA ALA A 459 -6.65 40.41 42.83
C ALA A 459 -6.06 39.17 43.52
N LEU A 460 -4.87 38.71 43.10
CA LEU A 460 -4.17 37.59 43.74
C LEU A 460 -3.44 38.10 45.01
N PRO A 461 -3.70 37.49 46.19
CA PRO A 461 -3.16 37.96 47.46
C PRO A 461 -1.65 37.77 47.62
N ASP A 462 -1.06 36.79 46.94
CA ASP A 462 0.38 36.56 46.89
C ASP A 462 0.82 35.82 45.61
N SER A 463 2.13 35.65 45.44
CA SER A 463 2.72 34.97 44.28
C SER A 463 2.58 33.45 44.27
N GLN A 464 2.02 32.86 45.34
CA GLN A 464 1.73 31.42 45.44
C GLN A 464 0.25 31.10 45.23
N THR A 465 -0.61 32.13 45.20
CA THR A 465 -2.05 31.96 45.02
C THR A 465 -2.37 31.83 43.54
N GLU A 466 -3.10 30.78 43.20
CA GLU A 466 -3.61 30.54 41.85
C GLU A 466 -5.11 30.27 41.91
N VAL A 467 -5.81 30.73 40.87
CA VAL A 467 -7.17 30.29 40.58
C VAL A 467 -7.11 29.13 39.58
N SER A 468 -8.06 28.20 39.66
CA SER A 468 -8.10 27.08 38.73
C SER A 468 -9.50 26.64 38.35
N ALA A 469 -9.60 26.08 37.16
CA ALA A 469 -10.77 25.38 36.65
C ALA A 469 -10.35 23.98 36.22
N TYR A 470 -10.87 22.97 36.90
CA TYR A 470 -10.63 21.56 36.64
C TYR A 470 -11.89 20.90 36.08
N PHE A 471 -11.70 19.98 35.14
CA PHE A 471 -12.72 19.06 34.70
C PHE A 471 -12.23 17.62 34.65
N LYS A 472 -13.17 16.69 34.83
CA LYS A 472 -13.09 15.27 34.49
C LYS A 472 -14.36 14.88 33.75
N VAL A 473 -14.21 14.15 32.65
CA VAL A 473 -15.31 13.62 31.84
C VAL A 473 -15.18 12.11 31.80
N GLU A 474 -16.24 11.41 32.18
CA GLU A 474 -16.29 9.95 32.23
C GLU A 474 -17.47 9.44 31.39
N PHE A 475 -17.20 8.55 30.44
CA PHE A 475 -18.23 7.97 29.58
C PHE A 475 -17.85 6.55 29.21
N SER A 476 -18.81 5.77 28.71
CA SER A 476 -18.56 4.42 28.23
C SER A 476 -18.35 4.42 26.73
N GLN A 477 -17.31 3.77 26.26
CA GLN A 477 -17.11 3.51 24.84
C GLN A 477 -17.17 2.01 24.61
N LYS A 478 -17.88 1.57 23.57
CA LYS A 478 -17.81 0.16 23.16
C LYS A 478 -16.42 -0.08 22.60
N THR A 479 -15.60 -0.81 23.34
CA THR A 479 -14.28 -1.25 22.91
C THR A 479 -14.27 -2.76 22.85
N LEU A 480 -13.68 -3.32 21.81
CA LEU A 480 -13.48 -4.75 21.73
C LEU A 480 -12.59 -5.23 22.89
N LEU A 481 -12.82 -6.45 23.39
CA LEU A 481 -11.99 -7.11 24.40
C LEU A 481 -10.56 -7.26 23.85
N GLY A 482 -9.58 -6.73 24.58
CA GLY A 482 -8.19 -6.63 24.14
C GLY A 482 -7.80 -5.22 23.67
N THR A 483 -6.50 -4.93 23.63
CA THR A 483 -5.99 -3.57 23.39
C THR A 483 -6.25 -3.02 21.98
N GLU A 484 -6.70 -3.84 21.03
CA GLU A 484 -6.90 -3.43 19.61
C GLU A 484 -8.14 -4.04 18.91
N GLY A 485 -8.96 -4.83 19.60
CA GLY A 485 -10.06 -5.52 18.93
C GLY A 485 -9.67 -6.32 17.67
N CYS A 486 -10.66 -6.60 16.83
CA CYS A 486 -10.48 -7.25 15.53
C CYS A 486 -9.86 -6.36 14.45
N THR A 487 -9.42 -5.14 14.76
CA THR A 487 -8.89 -4.21 13.76
C THR A 487 -7.39 -4.05 13.97
N LYS A 488 -6.58 -4.36 12.96
CA LYS A 488 -5.13 -4.16 13.00
C LYS A 488 -4.67 -3.13 11.97
N PRO A 489 -3.61 -2.36 12.26
CA PRO A 489 -2.92 -1.56 11.24
C PRO A 489 -2.42 -2.45 10.10
N GLY A 490 -2.72 -2.04 8.87
CA GLY A 490 -2.40 -2.73 7.64
C GLY A 490 -1.29 -2.06 6.84
N PRO A 491 -1.03 -2.55 5.61
CA PRO A 491 0.02 -2.04 4.74
C PRO A 491 -0.26 -0.59 4.31
N GLY A 492 0.65 0.33 4.61
CA GLY A 492 0.66 1.69 4.08
C GLY A 492 -0.38 2.63 4.67
N LEU A 493 -0.68 3.71 3.94
CA LEU A 493 -1.58 4.78 4.37
C LEU A 493 -2.80 4.91 3.44
N ARG A 494 -3.81 5.58 3.95
CA ARG A 494 -4.98 6.07 3.22
C ARG A 494 -5.29 7.52 3.62
N ILE A 495 -6.05 8.21 2.79
CA ILE A 495 -6.49 9.57 3.06
C ILE A 495 -7.62 9.54 4.09
N ALA A 496 -7.44 10.18 5.23
CA ALA A 496 -8.49 10.38 6.23
C ALA A 496 -9.35 11.61 5.91
N LYS A 497 -8.72 12.68 5.39
CA LYS A 497 -9.38 13.95 5.11
C LYS A 497 -8.70 14.70 3.97
N VAL A 498 -9.50 15.37 3.16
CA VAL A 498 -9.05 16.36 2.17
C VAL A 498 -9.76 17.67 2.40
N VAL A 499 -9.02 18.76 2.40
CA VAL A 499 -9.56 20.13 2.41
C VAL A 499 -9.10 20.85 1.15
N MET A 500 -10.05 21.22 0.29
CA MET A 500 -9.79 22.08 -0.86
C MET A 500 -10.19 23.50 -0.50
N SER A 501 -9.21 24.39 -0.41
CA SER A 501 -9.40 25.79 -0.01
C SER A 501 -9.10 26.73 -1.17
N ASP A 502 -9.93 27.76 -1.34
CA ASP A 502 -9.70 28.83 -2.31
C ASP A 502 -8.61 29.83 -1.85
N GLY A 503 -8.19 29.75 -0.59
CA GLY A 503 -7.19 30.63 0.02
C GLY A 503 -7.71 32.01 0.41
N LEU A 504 -9.01 32.30 0.20
CA LEU A 504 -9.64 33.60 0.44
C LEU A 504 -10.64 33.53 1.60
N ASN A 505 -11.52 32.52 1.60
CA ASN A 505 -12.55 32.37 2.61
C ASN A 505 -12.71 30.91 3.02
N LYS A 506 -12.43 30.61 4.29
CA LYS A 506 -12.59 29.27 4.87
C LYS A 506 -14.02 28.72 4.75
N GLY A 507 -15.03 29.59 4.70
CA GLY A 507 -16.42 29.18 4.51
C GLY A 507 -16.70 28.54 3.14
N ASN A 508 -15.81 28.72 2.17
CA ASN A 508 -15.88 28.10 0.84
C ASN A 508 -15.10 26.78 0.76
N ASP A 509 -14.41 26.37 1.83
CA ASP A 509 -13.56 25.19 1.80
C ASP A 509 -14.41 23.92 1.56
N LEU A 510 -14.02 23.13 0.56
CA LEU A 510 -14.64 21.83 0.31
C LEU A 510 -13.90 20.78 1.12
N ILE A 511 -14.57 20.28 2.16
CA ILE A 511 -14.02 19.28 3.08
C ILE A 511 -14.63 17.92 2.76
N LYS A 512 -13.77 16.90 2.67
CA LYS A 512 -14.18 15.49 2.59
C LYS A 512 -13.44 14.70 3.66
N GLU A 513 -14.19 14.03 4.53
CA GLU A 513 -13.64 13.05 5.48
C GLU A 513 -14.02 11.63 5.04
N TYR A 514 -13.09 10.71 5.17
CA TYR A 514 -13.26 9.32 4.77
C TYR A 514 -13.33 8.43 6.02
N ARG A 515 -14.35 7.57 6.07
CA ARG A 515 -14.53 6.55 7.11
C ARG A 515 -14.49 5.18 6.45
N TYR A 516 -13.57 4.35 6.92
CA TYR A 516 -13.27 3.02 6.38
C TYR A 516 -13.74 1.90 7.31
N ASN A 517 -14.82 2.18 8.04
CA ASN A 517 -15.38 1.28 9.03
C ASN A 517 -16.64 0.60 8.48
N GLN A 518 -16.98 -0.54 9.06
CA GLN A 518 -18.22 -1.22 8.72
C GLN A 518 -19.43 -0.35 9.11
N PHE A 519 -20.44 -0.26 8.26
CA PHE A 519 -21.64 0.54 8.48
C PHE A 519 -22.48 -0.02 9.63
N ASN A 520 -22.51 -1.34 9.79
CA ASN A 520 -23.20 -2.02 10.90
C ASN A 520 -22.36 -2.11 12.19
N ASN A 521 -21.04 -1.94 12.09
CA ASN A 521 -20.11 -1.96 13.21
C ASN A 521 -19.03 -0.88 13.03
N PRO A 522 -19.34 0.39 13.35
CA PRO A 522 -18.41 1.51 13.12
C PRO A 522 -17.07 1.41 13.87
N GLY A 523 -16.94 0.53 14.86
CA GLY A 523 -15.68 0.25 15.55
C GLY A 523 -14.77 -0.76 14.83
N ALA A 524 -15.27 -1.47 13.83
CA ALA A 524 -14.51 -2.44 13.04
C ALA A 524 -14.08 -1.86 11.69
N SER A 525 -12.88 -2.19 11.24
CA SER A 525 -12.44 -1.87 9.87
C SER A 525 -13.30 -2.61 8.84
N SER A 526 -13.64 -1.94 7.74
CA SER A 526 -14.19 -2.59 6.53
C SER A 526 -13.09 -3.10 5.59
N GLY A 527 -11.83 -2.88 5.96
CA GLY A 527 -10.66 -3.32 5.20
C GLY A 527 -10.39 -4.82 5.36
N GLU A 528 -10.05 -5.44 4.25
CA GLU A 528 -9.73 -6.86 4.14
C GLU A 528 -8.42 -7.03 3.37
N LEU A 529 -7.55 -7.93 3.86
CA LEU A 529 -6.36 -8.34 3.14
C LEU A 529 -6.74 -9.30 2.02
N PRO A 530 -6.25 -9.12 0.77
CA PRO A 530 -6.58 -10.02 -0.33
C PRO A 530 -6.17 -11.48 -0.05
N GLY A 531 -4.98 -11.67 0.49
CA GLY A 531 -4.45 -12.95 0.98
C GLY A 531 -4.26 -12.98 2.49
N ASP A 532 -3.65 -14.05 2.97
CA ASP A 532 -3.37 -14.23 4.39
C ASP A 532 -2.29 -13.26 4.90
N PRO A 533 -2.34 -12.87 6.19
CA PRO A 533 -1.28 -12.08 6.80
C PRO A 533 0.04 -12.85 6.81
N PRO A 534 1.19 -12.15 6.81
CA PRO A 534 2.51 -12.78 6.79
C PRO A 534 2.70 -13.80 7.92
N THR A 535 3.21 -14.98 7.56
CA THR A 535 3.64 -16.02 8.52
C THR A 535 5.13 -16.23 8.40
N TYR A 536 5.83 -16.30 9.53
CA TYR A 536 7.29 -16.32 9.56
C TYR A 536 7.89 -17.69 9.82
N GLY A 537 7.13 -18.64 10.37
CA GLY A 537 7.63 -19.95 10.78
C GLY A 537 7.09 -21.09 9.92
N ARG A 538 7.96 -22.03 9.54
CA ARG A 538 7.60 -23.24 8.78
C ARG A 538 8.29 -24.48 9.38
N LYS A 539 7.53 -25.56 9.57
CA LYS A 539 8.08 -26.88 9.89
C LYS A 539 8.55 -27.58 8.61
N GLY A 540 9.74 -28.17 8.66
CA GLY A 540 10.34 -28.95 7.59
C GLY A 540 10.77 -30.33 8.05
N GLN A 541 10.98 -31.24 7.10
CA GLN A 541 11.56 -32.55 7.34
C GLN A 541 12.47 -32.93 6.18
N TYR A 542 13.58 -33.61 6.46
CA TYR A 542 14.46 -34.19 5.45
C TYR A 542 14.96 -35.57 5.90
N ALA A 543 15.33 -36.43 4.96
CA ALA A 543 15.93 -37.72 5.28
C ALA A 543 17.46 -37.62 5.27
N ALA A 544 18.10 -38.25 6.27
CA ALA A 544 19.54 -38.45 6.32
C ALA A 544 19.88 -39.94 6.13
N LYS A 545 21.03 -40.23 5.51
CA LYS A 545 21.52 -41.61 5.35
C LYS A 545 22.09 -42.13 6.66
N ASN A 546 21.57 -43.24 7.15
CA ASN A 546 22.25 -44.10 8.09
C ASN A 546 22.81 -45.31 7.32
N VAL A 547 24.14 -45.34 7.16
CA VAL A 547 24.84 -46.46 6.50
C VAL A 547 25.37 -47.39 7.59
N HIS A 548 24.65 -48.49 7.85
CA HIS A 548 25.10 -49.54 8.76
C HIS A 548 25.53 -50.78 7.97
N SER A 549 26.69 -51.36 8.31
CA SER A 549 27.30 -52.47 7.56
C SER A 549 26.49 -53.78 7.54
N VAL A 550 25.45 -53.92 8.38
CA VAL A 550 24.68 -55.17 8.56
C VAL A 550 23.25 -55.09 8.01
N LEU A 551 22.67 -53.88 7.87
CA LEU A 551 21.26 -53.69 7.49
C LEU A 551 21.05 -52.91 6.18
N GLY A 552 22.14 -52.46 5.54
CA GLY A 552 22.06 -51.59 4.36
C GLY A 552 21.86 -50.12 4.70
N CYS A 553 21.38 -49.33 3.73
CA CYS A 553 21.09 -47.91 3.92
C CYS A 553 19.69 -47.73 4.50
N LEU A 554 19.57 -47.03 5.64
CA LEU A 554 18.30 -46.67 6.27
C LEU A 554 18.12 -45.14 6.28
N ASP A 555 16.92 -44.67 5.92
CA ASP A 555 16.57 -43.26 6.04
C ASP A 555 16.23 -42.91 7.49
N VAL A 556 16.88 -41.88 8.03
CA VAL A 556 16.53 -41.27 9.32
C VAL A 556 15.84 -39.94 9.04
N ILE A 557 14.61 -39.76 9.53
CA ILE A 557 13.84 -38.52 9.34
C ILE A 557 14.29 -37.49 10.37
N CYS A 558 14.78 -36.36 9.87
CA CYS A 558 15.21 -35.22 10.65
C CYS A 558 14.18 -34.09 10.53
N GLN A 559 13.76 -33.53 11.65
CA GLN A 559 12.79 -32.44 11.69
C GLN A 559 13.48 -31.09 11.87
N THR A 560 13.00 -30.08 11.14
CA THR A 560 13.52 -28.71 11.19
C THR A 560 12.41 -27.69 11.39
N PHE A 561 12.78 -26.53 11.89
CA PHE A 561 11.92 -25.36 11.94
C PHE A 561 12.67 -24.16 11.36
N SER A 562 12.10 -23.52 10.33
CA SER A 562 12.68 -22.36 9.68
C SER A 562 11.87 -21.12 9.97
N LEU A 563 12.55 -20.07 10.43
CA LEU A 563 12.02 -18.71 10.50
C LEU A 563 12.54 -17.92 9.30
N SER A 564 11.65 -17.29 8.54
CA SER A 564 12.04 -16.50 7.37
C SER A 564 11.18 -15.25 7.20
N SER A 565 11.77 -14.15 6.73
CA SER A 565 11.09 -12.88 6.50
C SER A 565 11.75 -12.12 5.34
N SER A 566 10.97 -11.30 4.64
CA SER A 566 11.41 -10.45 3.54
C SER A 566 11.05 -8.98 3.77
N SER A 567 11.78 -8.08 3.11
CA SER A 567 11.61 -6.63 3.23
C SER A 567 10.29 -6.14 2.65
N ASN A 568 9.69 -6.90 1.74
CA ASN A 568 8.33 -6.71 1.26
C ASN A 568 7.56 -8.02 1.47
N ALA A 569 6.36 -7.93 2.04
CA ALA A 569 5.41 -9.02 2.05
C ALA A 569 4.13 -8.49 1.41
N SER A 570 3.79 -9.00 0.23
CA SER A 570 2.52 -8.68 -0.42
C SER A 570 1.52 -9.77 -0.06
N SER A 571 0.35 -9.36 0.45
CA SER A 571 -0.82 -10.23 0.57
C SER A 571 -1.75 -10.05 -0.65
N GLY A 572 -1.20 -9.73 -1.82
CA GLY A 572 -1.99 -9.43 -3.03
C GLY A 572 -2.44 -7.97 -3.10
N TYR A 573 -3.20 -7.64 -4.16
CA TYR A 573 -3.71 -6.29 -4.41
C TYR A 573 -5.22 -6.30 -4.71
N THR A 574 -5.85 -5.15 -4.52
CA THR A 574 -7.22 -4.79 -4.90
C THR A 574 -7.15 -3.52 -5.72
N LYS A 575 -7.19 -3.65 -7.05
CA LYS A 575 -7.03 -2.54 -8.01
C LYS A 575 -5.81 -1.66 -7.69
N GLY A 576 -4.69 -2.29 -7.37
CA GLY A 576 -3.43 -1.63 -7.03
C GLY A 576 -3.27 -1.25 -5.55
N SER A 577 -4.29 -1.38 -4.71
CA SER A 577 -4.20 -1.18 -3.26
C SER A 577 -3.84 -2.50 -2.56
N PRO A 578 -2.89 -2.54 -1.59
CA PRO A 578 -2.57 -3.75 -0.85
C PRO A 578 -3.67 -4.16 0.15
N ILE A 579 -4.74 -3.36 0.27
CA ILE A 579 -5.92 -3.63 1.08
C ILE A 579 -7.19 -3.27 0.30
N GLY A 580 -8.24 -4.09 0.41
CA GLY A 580 -9.55 -3.78 -0.16
C GLY A 580 -10.53 -3.36 0.92
N TYR A 581 -11.16 -2.19 0.78
CA TYR A 581 -12.24 -1.75 1.67
C TYR A 581 -13.59 -2.12 1.08
N ARG A 582 -14.40 -2.83 1.84
CA ARG A 582 -15.76 -3.21 1.43
C ARG A 582 -16.75 -2.08 1.59
N GLU A 583 -16.53 -1.19 2.54
CA GLU A 583 -17.48 -0.14 2.93
C GLU A 583 -16.72 1.16 3.22
N VAL A 584 -17.10 2.24 2.54
CA VAL A 584 -16.47 3.55 2.73
C VAL A 584 -17.54 4.63 2.78
N ALA A 585 -17.58 5.39 3.86
CA ALA A 585 -18.39 6.60 3.94
C ALA A 585 -17.53 7.85 3.71
N VAL A 586 -18.00 8.73 2.83
CA VAL A 586 -17.41 10.04 2.54
C VAL A 586 -18.33 11.08 3.17
N LEU A 587 -17.88 11.72 4.23
CA LEU A 587 -18.60 12.83 4.86
C LEU A 587 -18.27 14.12 4.10
N HIS A 588 -19.28 14.90 3.75
CA HIS A 588 -19.12 16.17 3.06
C HIS A 588 -19.21 17.31 4.06
N GLY A 589 -18.25 18.22 4.05
CA GLY A 589 -18.10 19.21 5.13
C GLY A 589 -17.48 18.59 6.39
N GLU A 590 -17.05 19.44 7.32
CA GLU A 590 -16.50 19.00 8.61
C GLU A 590 -17.55 18.16 9.36
N ALA A 591 -17.16 16.96 9.78
CA ALA A 591 -18.05 15.99 10.42
C ALA A 591 -19.36 15.67 9.66
N GLY A 592 -19.43 15.90 8.34
CA GLY A 592 -20.59 15.55 7.52
C GLY A 592 -21.74 16.57 7.57
N ILE A 593 -21.47 17.84 7.88
CA ILE A 593 -22.52 18.88 7.84
C ILE A 593 -23.19 19.05 6.46
N ASN A 594 -22.58 18.64 5.36
CA ASN A 594 -23.21 18.69 4.05
C ASN A 594 -23.78 17.33 3.64
N GLY A 595 -24.02 16.45 4.62
CA GLY A 595 -24.43 15.07 4.39
C GLY A 595 -23.25 14.14 4.14
N TYR A 596 -23.53 12.96 3.60
CA TYR A 596 -22.51 11.94 3.38
C TYR A 596 -22.87 10.99 2.23
N THR A 597 -21.86 10.35 1.65
CA THR A 597 -22.04 9.30 0.63
C THR A 597 -21.42 7.99 1.12
N GLN A 598 -22.21 6.92 1.15
CA GLN A 598 -21.75 5.55 1.42
C GLN A 598 -21.47 4.82 0.11
N HIS A 599 -20.39 4.04 0.10
CA HIS A 599 -20.00 3.17 -1.00
C HIS A 599 -19.79 1.75 -0.48
N GLU A 600 -20.32 0.76 -1.19
CA GLU A 600 -20.09 -0.66 -0.95
C GLU A 600 -19.33 -1.24 -2.15
N PHE A 601 -18.27 -1.99 -1.89
CA PHE A 601 -17.39 -2.55 -2.92
C PHE A 601 -17.32 -4.08 -2.85
N SER A 602 -17.09 -4.70 -4.01
CA SER A 602 -16.86 -6.14 -4.11
C SER A 602 -15.52 -6.54 -3.49
N PHE A 603 -15.50 -7.70 -2.85
CA PHE A 603 -14.28 -8.27 -2.32
C PHE A 603 -14.32 -9.79 -2.35
N VAL A 604 -13.20 -10.41 -2.73
CA VAL A 604 -13.00 -11.86 -2.80
C VAL A 604 -11.57 -12.13 -2.38
N LYS A 605 -11.35 -13.03 -1.41
CA LYS A 605 -10.01 -13.44 -0.99
C LYS A 605 -9.33 -14.27 -2.08
N ASP A 606 -8.01 -14.18 -2.13
CA ASP A 606 -7.18 -15.09 -2.89
C ASP A 606 -7.22 -16.49 -2.24
N PHE A 607 -7.21 -17.53 -3.07
CA PHE A 607 -7.20 -18.92 -2.62
C PHE A 607 -5.97 -19.62 -3.20
N GLY A 608 -4.98 -19.88 -2.35
CA GLY A 608 -3.71 -20.45 -2.80
C GLY A 608 -2.99 -19.50 -3.77
N SER A 609 -2.69 -19.98 -4.98
CA SER A 609 -2.02 -19.22 -6.04
C SER A 609 -2.96 -18.44 -6.97
N LEU A 610 -4.27 -18.48 -6.73
CA LEU A 610 -5.26 -17.79 -7.57
C LEU A 610 -5.40 -16.31 -7.17
N ASP A 611 -4.92 -15.43 -8.04
CA ASP A 611 -5.13 -13.97 -7.93
C ASP A 611 -6.54 -13.59 -8.44
N ASN A 612 -7.40 -13.15 -7.51
CA ASN A 612 -8.74 -12.66 -7.78
C ASN A 612 -8.84 -11.12 -7.84
N ASP A 613 -7.74 -10.39 -8.08
CA ASP A 613 -7.70 -8.90 -8.13
C ASP A 613 -8.82 -8.33 -9.01
N TRP A 614 -9.05 -8.94 -10.17
CA TRP A 614 -10.08 -8.54 -11.13
C TRP A 614 -11.52 -8.67 -10.61
N LYS A 615 -11.78 -9.39 -9.51
CA LYS A 615 -13.09 -9.49 -8.85
C LYS A 615 -13.29 -8.47 -7.72
N ARG A 616 -12.22 -7.80 -7.28
CA ARG A 616 -12.25 -6.90 -6.11
C ARG A 616 -12.42 -5.44 -6.54
N GLY A 617 -12.93 -4.60 -5.64
CA GLY A 617 -12.99 -3.15 -5.83
C GLY A 617 -13.99 -2.67 -6.88
N HIS A 618 -15.02 -3.46 -7.19
CA HIS A 618 -16.15 -3.01 -8.02
C HIS A 618 -17.19 -2.31 -7.15
N LEU A 619 -17.68 -1.15 -7.57
CA LEU A 619 -18.68 -0.39 -6.81
C LEU A 619 -20.03 -1.08 -6.91
N LEU A 620 -20.47 -1.77 -5.85
CA LEU A 620 -21.74 -2.49 -5.79
C LEU A 620 -22.90 -1.56 -5.50
N ARG A 621 -22.74 -0.65 -4.54
CA ARG A 621 -23.78 0.30 -4.15
C ARG A 621 -23.18 1.64 -3.81
N GLN A 622 -23.92 2.69 -4.12
CA GLN A 622 -23.63 4.05 -3.67
C GLN A 622 -24.91 4.71 -3.19
N ARG A 623 -24.89 5.33 -2.01
CA ARG A 623 -26.02 6.05 -1.44
C ARG A 623 -25.57 7.39 -0.89
N THR A 624 -26.15 8.48 -1.36
CA THR A 624 -25.90 9.83 -0.87
C THR A 624 -27.06 10.26 0.00
N TYR A 625 -26.73 10.79 1.17
CA TYR A 625 -27.66 11.20 2.20
C TYR A 625 -27.49 12.69 2.50
N ASP A 626 -28.58 13.34 2.88
CA ASP A 626 -28.50 14.65 3.51
C ASP A 626 -28.09 14.54 4.99
N VAL A 627 -27.97 15.69 5.64
CA VAL A 627 -27.64 15.81 7.07
C VAL A 627 -28.63 15.14 8.02
N ARG A 628 -29.86 14.87 7.56
CA ARG A 628 -30.92 14.23 8.34
C ARG A 628 -30.98 12.73 8.09
N GLY A 629 -30.04 12.18 7.31
CA GLY A 629 -30.00 10.77 6.95
C GLY A 629 -31.03 10.38 5.89
N ARG A 630 -31.62 11.34 5.17
CA ARG A 630 -32.55 11.05 4.05
C ARG A 630 -31.74 10.79 2.79
N VAL A 631 -32.07 9.72 2.08
CA VAL A 631 -31.43 9.38 0.80
C VAL A 631 -31.79 10.43 -0.25
N LEU A 632 -30.78 11.10 -0.80
CA LEU A 632 -30.90 12.03 -1.92
C LEU A 632 -30.71 11.33 -3.26
N GLN A 633 -29.80 10.37 -3.31
CA GLN A 633 -29.47 9.60 -4.50
C GLN A 633 -29.02 8.20 -4.09
N ALA A 634 -29.41 7.19 -4.87
CA ALA A 634 -28.91 5.83 -4.72
C ALA A 634 -28.64 5.22 -6.09
N SER A 635 -27.59 4.41 -6.19
CA SER A 635 -27.32 3.51 -7.30
C SER A 635 -26.91 2.14 -6.76
N GLU A 636 -27.35 1.10 -7.46
CA GLU A 636 -26.89 -0.27 -7.26
C GLU A 636 -26.39 -0.77 -8.61
N ASN A 637 -25.23 -1.41 -8.63
CA ASN A 637 -24.61 -1.94 -9.83
C ASN A 637 -24.53 -3.46 -9.70
N PHE A 638 -24.92 -4.16 -10.76
CA PHE A 638 -24.80 -5.61 -10.86
C PHE A 638 -23.64 -5.93 -11.78
N TYR A 639 -22.78 -6.86 -11.36
CA TYR A 639 -21.65 -7.31 -12.17
C TYR A 639 -21.87 -8.75 -12.57
N SER A 640 -22.02 -8.99 -13.87
CA SER A 640 -21.95 -10.35 -14.42
C SER A 640 -20.49 -10.75 -14.54
N ILE A 641 -20.14 -11.87 -13.91
CA ILE A 641 -18.82 -12.47 -13.96
C ILE A 641 -18.93 -13.70 -14.86
N LEU A 642 -18.23 -13.65 -15.99
CA LEU A 642 -18.07 -14.78 -16.90
C LEU A 642 -16.63 -15.30 -16.75
N GLY A 643 -16.51 -16.46 -16.14
CA GLY A 643 -15.24 -17.07 -15.76
C GLY A 643 -15.27 -18.60 -15.80
N ALA A 644 -16.28 -19.18 -16.45
CA ALA A 644 -16.39 -20.61 -16.70
C ALA A 644 -15.93 -20.93 -18.13
N SER A 645 -15.48 -22.17 -18.35
CA SER A 645 -15.05 -22.64 -19.66
C SER A 645 -16.12 -22.57 -20.76
N ALA A 646 -17.40 -22.46 -20.39
CA ALA A 646 -18.52 -22.30 -21.30
C ALA A 646 -18.76 -20.84 -21.74
N ASP A 647 -18.10 -19.86 -21.11
CA ASP A 647 -18.37 -18.45 -21.36
C ASP A 647 -17.65 -17.90 -22.59
N ILE A 648 -18.28 -16.93 -23.26
CA ILE A 648 -17.66 -16.21 -24.37
C ILE A 648 -16.40 -15.46 -23.89
N ASN A 649 -15.32 -15.55 -24.66
CA ASN A 649 -14.01 -14.96 -24.34
C ASN A 649 -13.31 -15.54 -23.10
N TYR A 650 -13.81 -16.64 -22.51
CA TYR A 650 -13.04 -17.39 -21.54
C TYR A 650 -11.79 -17.96 -22.21
N THR A 651 -10.63 -17.63 -21.66
CA THR A 651 -9.41 -18.37 -21.96
C THR A 651 -8.56 -18.47 -20.71
N HIS A 652 -7.68 -19.45 -20.68
CA HIS A 652 -6.72 -19.61 -19.62
C HIS A 652 -5.36 -20.00 -20.17
N THR A 653 -4.35 -19.73 -19.36
CA THR A 653 -3.00 -20.28 -19.51
C THR A 653 -2.61 -20.98 -18.22
N TYR A 654 -1.75 -21.99 -18.35
CA TYR A 654 -1.43 -22.94 -17.29
C TYR A 654 0.09 -22.98 -17.10
N GLY A 655 0.52 -22.99 -15.85
CA GLY A 655 1.89 -23.19 -15.39
C GLY A 655 1.92 -24.17 -14.22
N VAL A 656 3.12 -24.59 -13.79
CA VAL A 656 3.25 -25.64 -12.77
C VAL A 656 4.49 -25.44 -11.91
N THR A 657 4.30 -25.37 -10.60
CA THR A 657 5.41 -25.46 -9.64
C THR A 657 5.41 -26.86 -9.01
N ALA A 658 6.55 -27.27 -8.48
CA ALA A 658 6.67 -28.54 -7.78
C ALA A 658 7.42 -28.35 -6.47
N GLU A 659 7.09 -29.16 -5.46
CA GLU A 659 7.82 -29.17 -4.20
C GLU A 659 8.08 -30.59 -3.72
N TRP A 660 9.28 -30.83 -3.20
CA TRP A 660 9.61 -32.05 -2.49
C TRP A 660 8.91 -32.05 -1.12
N ARG A 661 8.06 -33.05 -0.88
CA ARG A 661 7.50 -33.33 0.46
C ARG A 661 8.26 -34.40 1.20
N LYS A 662 8.79 -35.38 0.46
CA LYS A 662 9.62 -36.45 1.00
C LYS A 662 10.66 -36.83 -0.03
N ARG A 663 11.92 -36.89 0.37
CA ARG A 663 13.01 -37.37 -0.49
C ARG A 663 13.87 -38.33 0.30
N SER A 664 13.90 -39.59 -0.12
CA SER A 664 14.75 -40.63 0.44
C SER A 664 16.21 -40.28 0.16
N ALA A 665 17.04 -40.38 1.19
CA ALA A 665 18.46 -40.22 1.01
C ALA A 665 19.04 -41.52 0.42
N CYS A 666 18.57 -42.68 0.88
CA CYS A 666 19.03 -43.99 0.43
C CYS A 666 18.59 -44.39 -0.99
N LEU A 667 17.40 -43.96 -1.41
CA LEU A 667 16.81 -44.29 -2.71
C LEU A 667 16.36 -43.02 -3.44
N PRO A 668 17.26 -42.07 -3.76
CA PRO A 668 16.89 -40.76 -4.30
C PRO A 668 16.16 -40.83 -5.64
N ASP A 669 16.42 -41.86 -6.45
CA ASP A 669 15.86 -42.04 -7.79
C ASP A 669 14.59 -42.92 -7.81
N SER A 670 14.14 -43.40 -6.65
CA SER A 670 12.97 -44.27 -6.56
C SER A 670 11.67 -43.53 -6.86
N ARG A 671 10.86 -44.01 -7.79
CA ARG A 671 9.55 -43.43 -8.13
C ARG A 671 8.41 -44.00 -7.29
N ASN A 672 8.69 -44.43 -6.06
CA ASN A 672 7.69 -44.93 -5.14
C ASN A 672 7.35 -43.84 -4.11
N THR A 673 6.07 -43.51 -3.98
CA THR A 673 5.54 -42.50 -3.05
C THR A 673 5.89 -42.78 -1.58
N ALA A 674 6.15 -44.05 -1.25
CA ALA A 674 6.63 -44.44 0.07
C ALA A 674 8.03 -43.90 0.38
N PHE A 675 8.88 -43.68 -0.62
CA PHE A 675 10.25 -43.17 -0.46
C PHE A 675 10.39 -41.72 -0.90
N ASN A 676 9.77 -41.34 -2.02
CA ASN A 676 9.90 -40.03 -2.65
C ASN A 676 8.51 -39.48 -3.04
N LEU A 677 8.18 -38.31 -2.51
CA LEU A 677 6.91 -37.61 -2.76
C LEU A 677 7.16 -36.19 -3.27
N ILE A 678 6.81 -35.92 -4.52
CA ILE A 678 6.77 -34.61 -5.15
C ILE A 678 5.31 -34.20 -5.24
N ILE A 679 4.99 -32.99 -4.81
CA ILE A 679 3.66 -32.40 -5.00
C ILE A 679 3.75 -31.36 -6.10
N GLU A 680 3.00 -31.56 -7.18
CA GLU A 680 2.75 -30.52 -8.17
C GLU A 680 1.75 -29.49 -7.62
N LYS A 681 1.94 -28.24 -8.00
CA LYS A 681 1.07 -27.11 -7.68
C LYS A 681 0.77 -26.37 -8.98
N PRO A 682 -0.42 -26.58 -9.57
CA PRO A 682 -0.83 -25.87 -10.77
C PRO A 682 -0.94 -24.37 -10.50
N ILE A 683 -0.57 -23.58 -11.51
CA ILE A 683 -0.79 -22.14 -11.56
C ILE A 683 -1.67 -21.89 -12.77
N THR A 684 -2.80 -21.24 -12.58
CA THR A 684 -3.74 -20.97 -13.67
C THR A 684 -4.08 -19.50 -13.69
N ILE A 685 -3.89 -18.89 -14.84
CA ILE A 685 -4.27 -17.51 -15.10
C ILE A 685 -5.46 -17.55 -16.06
N ILE A 686 -6.53 -16.84 -15.70
CA ILE A 686 -7.79 -16.85 -16.43
C ILE A 686 -8.05 -15.44 -16.96
N SER A 687 -8.30 -15.34 -18.27
CA SER A 687 -8.93 -14.19 -18.91
C SER A 687 -10.41 -14.24 -18.56
N ALA A 688 -10.77 -13.69 -17.40
CA ALA A 688 -12.16 -13.59 -17.01
C ALA A 688 -12.76 -12.27 -17.50
N TRP A 689 -14.05 -12.31 -17.82
CA TRP A 689 -14.81 -11.17 -18.25
C TRP A 689 -15.71 -10.72 -17.09
N HIS A 690 -15.76 -9.41 -16.85
CA HIS A 690 -16.80 -8.83 -16.00
C HIS A 690 -17.40 -7.60 -16.67
N ARG A 691 -18.72 -7.50 -16.61
CA ARG A 691 -19.47 -6.36 -17.12
C ARG A 691 -20.41 -5.85 -16.05
N MET A 692 -20.49 -4.54 -15.94
CA MET A 692 -21.57 -3.90 -15.22
C MET A 692 -22.86 -4.03 -16.05
N ASP A 693 -23.76 -4.90 -15.61
CA ASP A 693 -25.13 -4.96 -16.12
C ASP A 693 -25.90 -3.87 -15.36
N ARG A 694 -26.33 -2.86 -16.10
CA ARG A 694 -27.07 -1.71 -15.54
C ARG A 694 -28.43 -2.11 -15.02
#